data_AF-I1REW2-F1
#
_entry.id   AF-I1REW2-F1
#
_cell.length_a   1.000
_cell.length_b   1.000
_cell.length_c   1.000
_cell.angle_alpha   90.00
_cell.angle_beta   90.00
_cell.angle_gamma   90.00
#
_symmetry.space_group_name_H-M   'P 1'
#
loop_
_entity.id
_entity.type
_entity.pdbx_description
1 polymer ?
#
loop_
_entity_poly.entity_id
_entity_poly.type
_entity_poly.pdbx_seq_one_letter_code
_entity_poly.pdbx_strand_id
1 'polypeptide(L)'
;MSAVASHVVPPRSKLDSILSSGLEHNIDHDPLEVWDKGVFLNELLKQGIALSTNENGTLDGELVADEGLKKGSYKGTRLALTEIYSILEDAAVSHFDKRGYEPIFPVKRELDLKKRIYQWSDGTDGYPPHLKVDGNDEANLPADERQSKPGSARSEGVGQIFDMQETAFVSKIAQAVSFIIPKDIDHENTPYKGPTLADVEKFNKAQFPKTDGDASNQDNLNKAADIMKGRNIGEYDDWYSDARFAQQHFSGVNPSTIETASQDKIKEYISEAQKQGLDKVKAILEDGKDILIQDYSYFREATGATNEQIFQNTVYELKGTTPTGKTTSRYAAASVVIFQLHEDGRLHPLAITLDYKGSLDNSITIFNRRLSPDDTCDIAEKEDWPWRYAKTVAQTADWARHEVATHLVDTHMIEEAIIVATNRIIPEGELLYEILSPHWFRTLSLNAAARKLLVPGVIARIAGFGPTSPSLDFKGNNAFKLIDWSYKNFNFQDKYIPNDLKKRGFDIKGDKSGKYKNYPYANDMYLLWGIIRNFVKTVIESQYTSDHVVQKDPYIGGWCKEIQTNGQIPTFPTITTVEQLIDAVTMCIHTASPQHTAVNYLQDYYYSFVPAKPPALCTPLPQDLSALQGYTEKDLTAALPIGTEDMKWKDWLLAAQLPELLSYKVQQDYNLITYAKSLYNVNKNRTITENTKFNCKTIKKAAADFYSHLKSAGVEFENYSKGQTAGTVEYPVLQPETTAISILI
;
A
#
# COMPACT_ATOMS: atom_id res chain seq x y z
N MET A 1 14.90 36.17 -57.89
CA MET A 1 13.54 36.48 -57.39
C MET A 1 12.72 35.20 -57.39
N SER A 2 11.86 35.05 -56.37
CA SER A 2 10.92 33.94 -56.10
C SER A 2 11.54 32.69 -55.46
N ALA A 3 11.05 32.12 -54.36
CA ALA A 3 9.85 32.38 -53.55
C ALA A 3 10.12 31.99 -52.08
N VAL A 4 9.71 32.85 -51.14
CA VAL A 4 9.62 32.53 -49.71
C VAL A 4 8.23 31.94 -49.48
N ALA A 5 8.17 30.68 -49.01
CA ALA A 5 6.91 30.06 -48.61
C ALA A 5 6.41 30.72 -47.32
N SER A 6 5.36 31.53 -47.44
CA SER A 6 4.63 32.08 -46.31
C SER A 6 3.85 30.97 -45.61
N HIS A 7 4.20 30.65 -44.37
CA HIS A 7 3.32 29.91 -43.47
C HIS A 7 2.09 30.78 -43.18
N VAL A 8 0.97 30.48 -43.84
CA VAL A 8 -0.33 31.10 -43.52
C VAL A 8 -0.79 30.53 -42.20
N VAL A 9 -0.73 31.34 -41.14
CA VAL A 9 -1.36 31.04 -39.85
C VAL A 9 -2.87 30.98 -40.06
N PRO A 10 -3.58 29.92 -39.67
CA PRO A 10 -5.03 29.85 -39.81
C PRO A 10 -5.68 31.02 -39.04
N PRO A 11 -6.75 31.63 -39.59
CA PRO A 11 -7.40 32.76 -38.94
C PRO A 11 -7.91 32.36 -37.55
N ARG A 12 -7.61 33.16 -36.52
CA ARG A 12 -8.15 32.98 -35.17
C ARG A 12 -9.67 33.07 -35.22
N SER A 13 -10.36 32.02 -34.75
CA SER A 13 -11.81 32.06 -34.54
C SER A 13 -12.17 33.25 -33.64
N LYS A 14 -13.17 34.03 -34.04
CA LYS A 14 -13.68 35.15 -33.23
C LYS A 14 -14.64 34.61 -32.18
N LEU A 15 -14.73 35.27 -31.01
CA LEU A 15 -15.66 34.88 -29.94
C LEU A 15 -17.08 34.67 -30.46
N ASP A 16 -17.59 35.61 -31.27
CA ASP A 16 -18.92 35.51 -31.87
C ASP A 16 -19.07 34.27 -32.75
N SER A 17 -18.03 33.89 -33.51
CA SER A 17 -18.06 32.69 -34.36
C SER A 17 -18.06 31.39 -33.56
N ILE A 18 -17.49 31.38 -32.35
CA ILE A 18 -17.55 30.22 -31.45
C ILE A 18 -18.96 30.12 -30.84
N LEU A 19 -19.45 31.22 -30.25
CA LEU A 19 -20.75 31.28 -29.58
C LEU A 19 -21.95 31.08 -30.52
N SER A 20 -21.79 31.39 -31.82
CA SER A 20 -22.83 31.23 -32.85
C SER A 20 -22.57 30.08 -33.84
N SER A 21 -21.54 29.27 -33.61
CA SER A 21 -21.12 28.20 -34.53
C SER A 21 -22.22 27.17 -34.83
N GLY A 22 -23.21 27.02 -33.93
CA GLY A 22 -24.20 25.94 -34.00
C GLY A 22 -23.59 24.54 -33.88
N LEU A 23 -22.29 24.44 -33.59
CA LEU A 23 -21.58 23.20 -33.33
C LEU A 23 -21.93 22.76 -31.91
N GLU A 24 -22.67 21.66 -31.80
CA GLU A 24 -22.98 21.00 -30.54
C GLU A 24 -21.97 19.88 -30.32
N HIS A 25 -21.15 20.02 -29.28
CA HIS A 25 -20.32 18.93 -28.80
C HIS A 25 -21.18 18.10 -27.86
N ASN A 26 -21.56 16.89 -28.28
CA ASN A 26 -22.37 16.00 -27.46
C ASN A 26 -21.54 15.50 -26.27
N ILE A 27 -21.84 16.04 -25.09
CA ILE A 27 -21.16 15.72 -23.84
C ILE A 27 -21.37 14.25 -23.40
N ASP A 28 -22.44 13.58 -23.86
CA ASP A 28 -22.67 12.17 -23.52
C ASP A 28 -21.63 11.23 -24.14
N HIS A 29 -20.90 11.70 -25.16
CA HIS A 29 -19.77 10.98 -25.76
C HIS A 29 -18.41 11.33 -25.10
N ASP A 30 -18.39 12.29 -24.17
CA ASP A 30 -17.20 12.71 -23.43
C ASP A 30 -17.29 12.21 -21.97
N PRO A 31 -16.68 11.05 -21.65
CA PRO A 31 -16.89 10.40 -20.38
C PRO A 31 -16.32 11.22 -19.21
N LEU A 32 -17.09 11.39 -18.13
CA LEU A 32 -16.57 11.98 -16.89
C LEU A 32 -15.46 11.08 -16.30
N GLU A 33 -14.29 11.66 -16.06
CA GLU A 33 -13.11 10.96 -15.54
C GLU A 33 -12.72 11.37 -14.12
N VAL A 34 -13.06 12.59 -13.71
CA VAL A 34 -12.84 13.12 -12.37
C VAL A 34 -13.99 14.06 -12.02
N TRP A 35 -14.31 14.19 -10.75
CA TRP A 35 -15.24 15.21 -10.30
C TRP A 35 -14.55 16.57 -10.22
N ASP A 36 -15.22 17.62 -10.69
CA ASP A 36 -14.90 18.95 -10.18
C ASP A 36 -15.27 19.00 -8.70
N LYS A 37 -14.30 19.33 -7.84
CA LYS A 37 -14.48 19.34 -6.39
C LYS A 37 -15.60 20.28 -5.94
N GLY A 38 -15.73 21.45 -6.57
CA GLY A 38 -16.79 22.40 -6.25
C GLY A 38 -18.18 21.88 -6.61
N VAL A 39 -18.32 21.25 -7.77
CA VAL A 39 -19.55 20.55 -8.20
C VAL A 39 -19.87 19.40 -7.25
N PHE A 40 -18.88 18.59 -6.87
CA PHE A 40 -19.08 17.46 -5.97
C PHE A 40 -19.52 17.88 -4.58
N LEU A 41 -18.87 18.89 -3.99
CA LEU A 41 -19.28 19.45 -2.69
C LEU A 41 -20.72 19.98 -2.71
N ASN A 42 -21.12 20.66 -3.80
CA ASN A 42 -22.49 21.10 -3.97
C ASN A 42 -23.48 19.92 -4.05
N GLU A 43 -23.07 18.82 -4.66
CA GLU A 43 -23.90 17.62 -4.74
C GLU A 43 -24.02 16.92 -3.39
N LEU A 44 -22.93 16.77 -2.63
CA LEU A 44 -22.97 16.25 -1.25
C LEU A 44 -23.96 17.05 -0.39
N LEU A 45 -23.93 18.38 -0.49
CA LEU A 45 -24.87 19.25 0.22
C LEU A 45 -26.33 19.00 -0.17
N LYS A 46 -26.63 18.87 -1.47
CA LYS A 46 -27.99 18.56 -1.95
C LYS A 46 -28.49 17.19 -1.48
N GLN A 47 -27.59 16.22 -1.40
CA GLN A 47 -27.90 14.86 -0.95
C GLN A 47 -27.97 14.76 0.59
N GLY A 48 -27.75 15.87 1.32
CA GLY A 48 -27.70 15.87 2.78
C GLY A 48 -26.47 15.16 3.35
N ILE A 49 -25.49 14.79 2.51
CA ILE A 49 -24.20 14.25 2.94
C ILE A 49 -23.31 15.42 3.38
N ALA A 50 -23.82 16.14 4.38
CA ALA A 50 -23.25 17.33 4.98
C ALA A 50 -23.46 17.22 6.48
N LEU A 51 -22.61 17.87 7.26
CA LEU A 51 -22.75 17.88 8.71
C LEU A 51 -23.85 18.86 9.13
N SER A 52 -24.64 18.48 10.12
CA SER A 52 -25.66 19.34 10.72
C SER A 52 -25.08 20.30 11.76
N THR A 53 -25.85 21.35 12.05
CA THR A 53 -25.53 22.36 13.05
C THR A 53 -26.63 22.46 14.08
N ASN A 54 -26.24 22.68 15.33
CA ASN A 54 -27.14 23.10 16.41
C ASN A 54 -27.80 24.47 16.11
N GLU A 55 -28.78 24.86 16.93
CA GLU A 55 -29.53 26.13 16.77
C GLU A 55 -28.65 27.40 16.77
N ASN A 56 -27.45 27.33 17.34
CA ASN A 56 -26.47 28.41 17.38
C ASN A 56 -25.47 28.40 16.20
N GLY A 57 -25.63 27.48 15.24
CA GLY A 57 -24.77 27.34 14.07
C GLY A 57 -23.47 26.56 14.30
N THR A 58 -23.23 26.00 15.48
CA THR A 58 -22.08 25.12 15.72
C THR A 58 -22.37 23.69 15.23
N LEU A 59 -21.35 22.97 14.75
CA LEU A 59 -21.52 21.58 14.33
C LEU A 59 -22.07 20.73 15.49
N ASP A 60 -23.14 19.99 15.23
CA ASP A 60 -23.70 19.02 16.20
C ASP A 60 -23.08 17.62 16.04
N GLY A 61 -22.34 17.40 14.95
CA GLY A 61 -21.59 16.19 14.68
C GLY A 61 -22.41 15.06 14.04
N GLU A 62 -23.64 15.31 13.63
CA GLU A 62 -24.45 14.36 12.86
C GLU A 62 -24.39 14.68 11.36
N LEU A 63 -24.68 13.68 10.51
CA LEU A 63 -24.94 13.90 9.10
C LEU A 63 -26.40 14.34 8.95
N VAL A 64 -26.66 15.31 8.06
CA VAL A 64 -28.02 15.74 7.70
C VAL A 64 -28.80 14.58 7.06
N ALA A 65 -28.11 13.70 6.33
CA ALA A 65 -28.66 12.51 5.72
C ALA A 65 -28.88 11.39 6.76
N ASP A 66 -30.08 10.84 6.78
CA ASP A 66 -30.47 9.66 7.56
C ASP A 66 -30.48 8.36 6.72
N GLU A 67 -30.42 8.47 5.39
CA GLU A 67 -30.32 7.37 4.43
C GLU A 67 -29.24 7.64 3.37
N GLY A 68 -28.48 6.61 2.98
CA GLY A 68 -27.53 6.69 1.87
C GLY A 68 -28.19 6.74 0.49
N LEU A 69 -27.37 6.92 -0.55
CA LEU A 69 -27.84 6.95 -1.94
C LEU A 69 -28.64 5.68 -2.27
N LYS A 70 -29.79 5.84 -2.96
CA LYS A 70 -30.67 4.70 -3.27
C LYS A 70 -30.25 3.96 -4.52
N LYS A 71 -29.83 4.71 -5.55
CA LYS A 71 -29.41 4.21 -6.85
C LYS A 71 -28.16 4.95 -7.30
N GLY A 72 -27.27 4.27 -8.02
CA GLY A 72 -26.11 4.86 -8.68
C GLY A 72 -25.66 4.03 -9.88
N SER A 73 -24.58 4.47 -10.53
CA SER A 73 -23.83 3.66 -11.49
C SER A 73 -22.50 3.24 -10.88
N TYR A 74 -21.95 2.09 -11.29
CA TYR A 74 -20.65 1.63 -10.80
C TYR A 74 -19.56 2.70 -10.97
N LYS A 75 -19.44 3.27 -12.18
CA LYS A 75 -18.46 4.32 -12.50
C LYS A 75 -18.67 5.58 -11.65
N GLY A 76 -19.91 6.04 -11.51
CA GLY A 76 -20.24 7.23 -10.71
C GLY A 76 -19.91 7.04 -9.23
N THR A 77 -20.22 5.86 -8.66
CA THR A 77 -19.89 5.53 -7.27
C THR A 77 -18.37 5.44 -7.07
N ARG A 78 -17.64 4.83 -7.99
CA ARG A 78 -16.17 4.76 -7.97
C ARG A 78 -15.55 6.17 -7.90
N LEU A 79 -15.96 7.05 -8.82
CA LEU A 79 -15.50 8.45 -8.85
C LEU A 79 -15.87 9.22 -7.57
N ALA A 80 -17.07 9.01 -7.04
CA ALA A 80 -17.52 9.65 -5.80
C ALA A 80 -16.73 9.15 -4.57
N LEU A 81 -16.40 7.87 -4.52
CA LEU A 81 -15.53 7.30 -3.49
C LEU A 81 -14.13 7.93 -3.58
N THR A 82 -13.54 7.97 -4.76
CA THR A 82 -12.27 8.68 -5.00
C THR A 82 -12.28 10.10 -4.42
N GLU A 83 -13.27 10.91 -4.77
CA GLU A 83 -13.30 12.31 -4.36
C GLU A 83 -13.57 12.48 -2.85
N ILE A 84 -14.43 11.67 -2.23
CA ILE A 84 -14.66 11.77 -0.78
C ILE A 84 -13.42 11.36 0.04
N TYR A 85 -12.66 10.38 -0.43
CA TYR A 85 -11.41 10.00 0.23
C TYR A 85 -10.36 11.11 0.11
N SER A 86 -10.26 11.78 -1.05
CA SER A 86 -9.39 12.96 -1.21
C SER A 86 -9.79 14.10 -0.27
N ILE A 87 -11.09 14.38 -0.11
CA ILE A 87 -11.59 15.37 0.86
C ILE A 87 -11.22 14.98 2.29
N LEU A 88 -11.32 13.70 2.64
CA LEU A 88 -10.95 13.18 3.96
C LEU A 88 -9.46 13.33 4.25
N GLU A 89 -8.62 13.05 3.24
CA GLU A 89 -7.17 13.26 3.32
C GLU A 89 -6.84 14.73 3.57
N ASP A 90 -7.36 15.64 2.75
CA ASP A 90 -7.14 17.10 2.89
C ASP A 90 -7.60 17.62 4.26
N ALA A 91 -8.73 17.10 4.76
CA ALA A 91 -9.24 17.43 6.09
C ALA A 91 -8.31 16.91 7.20
N ALA A 92 -7.76 15.69 7.06
CA ALA A 92 -6.82 15.12 8.02
C ALA A 92 -5.50 15.91 8.05
N VAL A 93 -4.95 16.26 6.88
CA VAL A 93 -3.73 17.09 6.76
C VAL A 93 -3.95 18.45 7.41
N SER A 94 -5.05 19.14 7.08
CA SER A 94 -5.38 20.45 7.67
C SER A 94 -5.55 20.39 9.19
N HIS A 95 -6.11 19.29 9.70
CA HIS A 95 -6.29 19.05 11.12
C HIS A 95 -4.97 18.79 11.86
N PHE A 96 -4.06 18.04 11.24
CA PHE A 96 -2.72 17.80 11.77
C PHE A 96 -1.90 19.09 11.84
N ASP A 97 -1.93 19.89 10.77
CA ASP A 97 -1.28 21.20 10.70
C ASP A 97 -1.74 22.11 11.86
N LYS A 98 -3.06 22.25 12.06
CA LYS A 98 -3.64 23.03 13.17
C LYS A 98 -3.18 22.54 14.55
N ARG A 99 -2.93 21.24 14.72
CA ARG A 99 -2.43 20.66 15.98
C ARG A 99 -0.91 20.76 16.13
N GLY A 100 -0.23 21.30 15.12
CA GLY A 100 1.22 21.44 15.09
C GLY A 100 1.96 20.15 14.77
N TYR A 101 1.26 19.10 14.32
CA TYR A 101 1.90 17.95 13.70
C TYR A 101 2.15 18.29 12.24
N GLU A 102 3.34 17.98 11.72
CA GLU A 102 3.69 18.19 10.31
C GLU A 102 3.29 19.60 9.78
N PRO A 103 3.67 20.69 10.48
CA PRO A 103 3.11 22.01 10.18
C PRO A 103 3.52 22.46 8.77
N ILE A 104 2.57 23.03 8.02
CA ILE A 104 2.78 23.51 6.65
C ILE A 104 3.84 24.63 6.64
N PHE A 105 3.84 25.47 7.68
CA PHE A 105 4.90 26.45 7.92
C PHE A 105 5.91 25.91 8.94
N PRO A 106 7.23 26.06 8.72
CA PRO A 106 8.22 25.59 9.69
C PRO A 106 8.03 26.23 11.08
N VAL A 107 7.78 25.41 12.09
CA VAL A 107 7.67 25.85 13.50
C VAL A 107 8.81 25.26 14.30
N LYS A 108 9.65 26.12 14.88
CA LYS A 108 10.71 25.66 15.79
C LYS A 108 10.16 25.42 17.19
N ARG A 109 10.27 24.18 17.72
CA ARG A 109 9.78 23.82 19.06
C ARG A 109 10.89 23.38 20.00
N GLU A 110 10.78 23.82 21.26
CA GLU A 110 11.59 23.27 22.35
C GLU A 110 11.25 21.80 22.58
N LEU A 111 12.25 20.99 22.91
CA LEU A 111 12.10 19.54 23.02
C LEU A 111 11.02 19.12 24.05
N ASP A 112 10.91 19.84 25.15
CA ASP A 112 9.87 19.57 26.16
C ASP A 112 8.45 19.83 25.63
N LEU A 113 8.29 20.80 24.73
CA LEU A 113 7.01 21.02 24.05
C LEU A 113 6.74 19.88 23.05
N LYS A 114 7.75 19.46 22.27
CA LYS A 114 7.59 18.30 21.37
C LYS A 114 7.19 17.05 22.14
N LYS A 115 7.81 16.77 23.29
CA LYS A 115 7.43 15.64 24.17
C LYS A 115 6.00 15.72 24.68
N ARG A 116 5.46 16.93 24.88
CA ARG A 116 4.06 17.13 25.30
C ARG A 116 3.08 16.90 24.16
N ILE A 117 3.44 17.36 22.96
CA ILE A 117 2.63 17.20 21.75
C ILE A 117 2.64 15.73 21.30
N TYR A 118 3.82 15.16 21.04
CA TYR A 118 3.97 13.79 20.56
C TYR A 118 3.83 12.79 21.71
N GLN A 119 2.59 12.43 22.07
CA GLN A 119 2.30 11.35 23.02
C GLN A 119 2.09 10.02 22.31
N TRP A 120 2.46 8.95 22.99
CA TRP A 120 2.13 7.58 22.57
C TRP A 120 0.66 7.26 22.86
N SER A 121 0.04 6.46 22.00
CA SER A 121 -1.25 5.86 22.25
C SER A 121 -1.22 4.95 23.48
N ASP A 122 -2.39 4.68 24.06
CA ASP A 122 -2.55 3.82 25.24
C ASP A 122 -2.90 2.37 24.89
N GLY A 123 -2.91 2.02 23.60
CA GLY A 123 -3.18 0.67 23.09
C GLY A 123 -4.64 0.22 23.22
N THR A 124 -5.56 1.13 23.55
CA THR A 124 -6.98 0.79 23.73
C THR A 124 -7.78 0.69 22.44
N ASP A 125 -7.17 1.02 21.29
CA ASP A 125 -7.79 1.04 19.97
C ASP A 125 -7.40 -0.15 19.07
N GLY A 126 -6.62 -1.10 19.60
CA GLY A 126 -6.25 -2.34 18.91
C GLY A 126 -5.06 -2.22 17.95
N TYR A 127 -4.36 -1.08 17.93
CA TYR A 127 -3.17 -0.88 17.11
C TYR A 127 -1.86 -0.92 17.92
N PRO A 128 -0.72 -1.18 17.26
CA PRO A 128 0.60 -1.00 17.86
C PRO A 128 0.87 0.44 18.32
N PRO A 129 1.93 0.72 19.10
CA PRO A 129 2.24 2.07 19.55
C PRO A 129 2.31 3.08 18.40
N HIS A 130 1.53 4.15 18.50
CA HIS A 130 1.42 5.17 17.47
C HIS A 130 1.19 6.56 18.10
N LEU A 131 1.05 7.60 17.29
CA LEU A 131 0.76 8.94 17.81
C LEU A 131 -0.64 9.00 18.44
N LYS A 132 -0.77 9.52 19.65
CA LYS A 132 -2.06 9.77 20.29
C LYS A 132 -2.71 11.05 19.73
N VAL A 133 -3.95 10.94 19.25
CA VAL A 133 -4.65 12.01 18.50
C VAL A 133 -5.97 12.43 19.21
N ASP A 134 -6.23 12.00 20.45
CA ASP A 134 -7.54 12.20 21.11
C ASP A 134 -7.80 13.62 21.66
N GLY A 135 -9.07 14.03 21.62
CA GLY A 135 -9.55 15.42 21.58
C GLY A 135 -9.67 16.21 22.88
N ASN A 136 -8.55 16.57 23.51
CA ASN A 136 -8.52 17.73 24.41
C ASN A 136 -7.11 18.38 24.40
N ASP A 137 -6.87 19.27 23.43
CA ASP A 137 -5.54 19.77 23.07
C ASP A 137 -5.31 21.27 23.36
N GLU A 138 -6.12 21.93 24.20
CA GLU A 138 -5.80 23.31 24.62
C GLU A 138 -4.40 23.44 25.23
N ALA A 139 -3.88 22.37 25.84
CA ALA A 139 -2.53 22.35 26.40
C ALA A 139 -1.41 22.22 25.35
N ASN A 140 -1.74 21.75 24.13
CA ASN A 140 -0.80 21.41 23.07
C ASN A 140 -0.63 22.52 22.02
N LEU A 141 -1.57 23.48 21.96
CA LEU A 141 -1.45 24.67 21.13
C LEU A 141 -0.42 25.67 21.71
N PRO A 142 0.32 26.41 20.86
CA PRO A 142 1.04 27.63 21.23
C PRO A 142 0.16 28.56 22.07
N ALA A 143 0.73 29.26 23.06
CA ALA A 143 -0.04 30.03 24.04
C ALA A 143 -0.93 31.13 23.42
N ASP A 144 -0.57 31.60 22.22
CA ASP A 144 -1.27 32.56 21.39
C ASP A 144 -2.39 31.97 20.53
N GLU A 145 -2.46 30.65 20.40
CA GLU A 145 -3.49 29.89 19.68
C GLU A 145 -4.50 29.20 20.62
N ARG A 146 -4.24 29.19 21.92
CA ARG A 146 -5.19 28.69 22.94
C ARG A 146 -6.41 29.61 23.02
N GLN A 147 -7.59 29.04 23.29
CA GLN A 147 -8.79 29.84 23.53
C GLN A 147 -8.49 30.92 24.57
N SER A 148 -8.68 32.17 24.18
CA SER A 148 -8.47 33.30 25.06
C SER A 148 -9.53 33.29 26.16
N LYS A 149 -9.14 33.52 27.42
CA LYS A 149 -10.09 33.55 28.55
C LYS A 149 -11.24 34.53 28.26
N PRO A 150 -12.48 34.21 28.69
CA PRO A 150 -13.62 35.13 28.54
C PRO A 150 -13.25 36.53 29.08
N GLY A 151 -13.38 37.56 28.24
CA GLY A 151 -13.10 38.95 28.60
C GLY A 151 -11.67 39.46 28.30
N SER A 152 -10.83 38.71 27.59
CA SER A 152 -9.54 39.21 27.09
C SER A 152 -9.71 39.95 25.75
N ALA A 153 -8.75 40.83 25.39
CA ALA A 153 -8.79 41.66 24.17
C ALA A 153 -8.84 40.89 22.82
N ARG A 154 -8.83 39.55 22.85
CA ARG A 154 -8.98 38.66 21.69
C ARG A 154 -10.17 37.69 21.80
N SER A 155 -11.13 37.90 22.72
CA SER A 155 -12.29 37.01 22.89
C SER A 155 -13.24 36.96 21.69
N GLU A 156 -13.10 37.87 20.72
CA GLU A 156 -13.87 37.93 19.47
C GLU A 156 -12.99 37.71 18.22
N GLY A 157 -11.72 37.30 18.40
CA GLY A 157 -10.80 37.03 17.30
C GLY A 157 -10.99 35.63 16.71
N VAL A 158 -10.47 35.45 15.48
CA VAL A 158 -10.44 34.28 14.57
C VAL A 158 -10.39 32.86 15.22
N GLY A 159 -10.02 32.73 16.50
CA GLY A 159 -10.01 31.47 17.26
C GLY A 159 -11.39 30.85 17.55
N GLN A 160 -12.51 31.54 17.29
CA GLN A 160 -13.85 30.91 17.25
C GLN A 160 -14.23 30.31 15.89
N ILE A 161 -13.46 30.56 14.82
CA ILE A 161 -13.71 29.96 13.50
C ILE A 161 -13.35 28.46 13.49
N PHE A 162 -12.54 28.01 14.46
CA PHE A 162 -12.01 26.65 14.51
C PHE A 162 -12.25 26.01 15.89
N ASP A 163 -13.51 25.86 16.28
CA ASP A 163 -13.91 25.21 17.52
C ASP A 163 -13.30 23.78 17.62
N MET A 164 -12.74 23.44 18.78
CA MET A 164 -12.08 22.15 19.03
C MET A 164 -13.07 21.02 19.33
N GLN A 165 -14.35 21.32 19.58
CA GLN A 165 -15.42 20.31 19.57
C GLN A 165 -15.71 19.78 18.16
N GLU A 166 -15.30 20.50 17.11
CA GLU A 166 -15.36 20.05 15.71
C GLU A 166 -14.34 18.95 15.40
N THR A 167 -13.51 18.49 16.34
CA THR A 167 -12.47 17.47 16.07
C THR A 167 -13.01 16.04 15.88
N ALA A 168 -14.31 15.82 16.13
CA ALA A 168 -15.04 14.64 15.69
C ALA A 168 -15.34 14.62 14.16
N PHE A 169 -15.11 15.74 13.48
CA PHE A 169 -15.38 15.97 12.04
C PHE A 169 -14.77 14.91 11.14
N VAL A 170 -13.49 14.58 11.28
CA VAL A 170 -12.84 13.55 10.43
C VAL A 170 -13.49 12.18 10.62
N SER A 171 -13.84 11.82 11.87
CA SER A 171 -14.51 10.55 12.17
C SER A 171 -15.96 10.50 11.67
N LYS A 172 -16.63 11.65 11.54
CA LYS A 172 -18.02 11.76 11.07
C LYS A 172 -18.12 11.93 9.55
N ILE A 173 -17.19 12.62 8.89
CA ILE A 173 -17.04 12.59 7.43
C ILE A 173 -16.64 11.19 6.98
N ALA A 174 -15.85 10.46 7.76
CA ALA A 174 -15.57 9.06 7.48
C ALA A 174 -16.85 8.21 7.41
N GLN A 175 -17.92 8.57 8.16
CA GLN A 175 -19.23 7.92 8.01
C GLN A 175 -19.90 8.24 6.67
N ALA A 176 -19.67 9.42 6.08
CA ALA A 176 -20.23 9.82 4.80
C ALA A 176 -19.86 8.86 3.65
N VAL A 177 -18.70 8.18 3.72
CA VAL A 177 -18.30 7.14 2.76
C VAL A 177 -19.36 6.03 2.68
N SER A 178 -19.95 5.64 3.81
CA SER A 178 -21.02 4.63 3.85
C SER A 178 -22.32 5.09 3.19
N PHE A 179 -22.55 6.40 3.10
CA PHE A 179 -23.73 7.00 2.44
C PHE A 179 -23.54 7.16 0.93
N ILE A 180 -22.29 7.19 0.45
CA ILE A 180 -21.93 7.30 -0.97
C ILE A 180 -22.08 5.96 -1.71
N ILE A 181 -21.83 4.84 -1.04
CA ILE A 181 -22.12 3.52 -1.62
C ILE A 181 -23.64 3.34 -1.67
N PRO A 182 -24.25 3.31 -2.86
CA PRO A 182 -25.70 3.27 -2.93
C PRO A 182 -26.23 1.89 -2.52
N LYS A 183 -27.51 1.85 -2.17
CA LYS A 183 -28.20 0.59 -1.85
C LYS A 183 -28.19 -0.38 -3.03
N ASP A 184 -28.39 0.15 -4.23
CA ASP A 184 -28.41 -0.59 -5.49
C ASP A 184 -27.66 0.21 -6.56
N ILE A 185 -27.06 -0.47 -7.53
CA ILE A 185 -26.46 0.15 -8.72
C ILE A 185 -27.00 -0.47 -9.99
N ASP A 186 -26.92 0.27 -11.09
CA ASP A 186 -27.06 -0.35 -12.39
C ASP A 186 -25.94 -1.37 -12.59
N HIS A 187 -26.33 -2.62 -12.80
CA HIS A 187 -25.41 -3.74 -12.98
C HIS A 187 -25.04 -3.93 -14.45
N GLU A 188 -25.72 -3.28 -15.40
CA GLU A 188 -25.32 -3.32 -16.80
C GLU A 188 -23.94 -2.70 -17.02
N ASN A 189 -23.11 -3.34 -17.85
CA ASN A 189 -21.74 -2.91 -18.13
C ASN A 189 -20.90 -2.70 -16.85
N THR A 190 -20.93 -3.68 -15.93
CA THR A 190 -20.11 -3.69 -14.71
C THR A 190 -19.12 -4.85 -14.71
N PRO A 191 -17.97 -4.71 -14.03
CA PRO A 191 -16.90 -5.70 -14.08
C PRO A 191 -17.25 -7.05 -13.46
N TYR A 192 -18.22 -7.11 -12.56
CA TYR A 192 -18.61 -8.32 -11.83
C TYR A 192 -19.86 -9.03 -12.36
N LYS A 193 -20.56 -8.49 -13.38
CA LYS A 193 -21.84 -9.08 -13.86
C LYS A 193 -21.67 -10.41 -14.61
N GLY A 194 -20.49 -10.67 -15.18
CA GLY A 194 -20.23 -11.83 -16.02
C GLY A 194 -20.22 -13.15 -15.23
N PRO A 195 -21.12 -14.13 -15.48
CA PRO A 195 -21.10 -15.40 -14.74
C PRO A 195 -19.82 -16.22 -14.98
N THR A 196 -19.07 -15.90 -16.04
CA THR A 196 -17.81 -16.55 -16.42
C THR A 196 -16.63 -15.59 -16.28
N LEU A 197 -15.42 -16.12 -16.12
CA LEU A 197 -14.21 -15.31 -16.13
C LEU A 197 -13.98 -14.66 -17.50
N ALA A 198 -14.42 -15.29 -18.58
CA ALA A 198 -14.32 -14.73 -19.93
C ALA A 198 -15.12 -13.42 -20.08
N ASP A 199 -16.29 -13.32 -19.44
CA ASP A 199 -17.10 -12.11 -19.45
C ASP A 199 -16.40 -10.96 -18.69
N VAL A 200 -15.80 -11.28 -17.55
CA VAL A 200 -15.04 -10.35 -16.71
C VAL A 200 -13.77 -9.87 -17.44
N GLU A 201 -13.04 -10.78 -18.09
CA GLU A 201 -11.87 -10.48 -18.94
C GLU A 201 -12.26 -9.56 -20.10
N LYS A 202 -13.38 -9.84 -20.77
CA LYS A 202 -13.87 -9.03 -21.88
C LYS A 202 -14.21 -7.62 -21.42
N PHE A 203 -14.85 -7.47 -20.26
CA PHE A 203 -15.11 -6.15 -19.68
C PHE A 203 -13.81 -5.41 -19.40
N ASN A 204 -12.86 -6.05 -18.72
CA ASN A 204 -11.58 -5.44 -18.37
C ASN A 204 -10.82 -4.94 -19.61
N LYS A 205 -10.69 -5.77 -20.65
CA LYS A 205 -10.01 -5.41 -21.91
C LYS A 205 -10.73 -4.30 -22.69
N ALA A 206 -12.04 -4.16 -22.54
CA ALA A 206 -12.81 -3.08 -23.16
C ALA A 206 -12.58 -1.73 -22.47
N GLN A 207 -12.29 -1.73 -21.16
CA GLN A 207 -12.00 -0.50 -20.39
C GLN A 207 -10.52 -0.11 -20.45
N PHE A 208 -9.61 -1.09 -20.60
CA PHE A 208 -8.16 -0.88 -20.62
C PHE A 208 -7.53 -1.49 -21.89
N PRO A 209 -7.66 -0.84 -23.07
CA PRO A 209 -7.12 -1.38 -24.31
C PRO A 209 -5.58 -1.36 -24.35
N LYS A 210 -4.98 -2.39 -24.99
CA LYS A 210 -3.53 -2.54 -25.19
C LYS A 210 -2.97 -1.34 -25.97
N THR A 211 -2.44 -0.32 -25.28
CA THR A 211 -1.81 0.85 -25.93
C THR A 211 -0.32 0.63 -26.18
N ASP A 212 0.01 -0.25 -27.12
CA ASP A 212 1.38 -0.38 -27.64
C ASP A 212 1.53 0.21 -29.06
N GLY A 213 0.51 0.90 -29.58
CA GLY A 213 0.43 1.28 -31.00
C GLY A 213 0.30 2.76 -31.37
N ASP A 214 -0.22 3.65 -30.53
CA ASP A 214 -0.46 5.04 -30.97
C ASP A 214 -0.50 6.05 -29.82
N ALA A 215 0.64 6.72 -29.60
CA ALA A 215 0.75 7.84 -28.67
C ALA A 215 0.16 9.15 -29.24
N SER A 216 -0.49 9.13 -30.42
CA SER A 216 -1.07 10.33 -31.03
C SER A 216 -2.58 10.51 -30.80
N ASN A 217 -3.27 9.54 -30.20
CA ASN A 217 -4.70 9.69 -29.92
C ASN A 217 -4.94 10.51 -28.65
N GLN A 218 -5.68 11.62 -28.77
CA GLN A 218 -5.94 12.58 -27.68
C GLN A 218 -6.77 11.99 -26.52
N ASP A 219 -7.38 10.82 -26.70
CA ASP A 219 -8.08 10.07 -25.62
C ASP A 219 -7.13 9.46 -24.57
N ASN A 220 -5.81 9.50 -24.79
CA ASN A 220 -4.80 8.91 -23.90
C ASN A 220 -4.32 9.84 -22.76
N LEU A 221 -4.97 10.99 -22.55
CA LEU A 221 -4.46 12.01 -21.63
C LEU A 221 -4.79 11.78 -20.14
N ASN A 222 -5.66 10.83 -19.78
CA ASN A 222 -6.04 10.59 -18.37
C ASN A 222 -5.84 9.15 -17.87
N LYS A 223 -4.70 8.55 -18.23
CA LYS A 223 -4.08 7.39 -17.53
C LYS A 223 -3.23 7.85 -16.32
N ALA A 224 -3.69 8.89 -15.60
CA ALA A 224 -2.88 9.69 -14.68
C ALA A 224 -2.68 9.07 -13.28
N ALA A 225 -3.47 8.05 -12.93
CA ALA A 225 -3.51 7.50 -11.56
C ALA A 225 -2.47 6.40 -11.29
N ASP A 226 -1.95 5.68 -12.28
CA ASP A 226 -1.14 4.47 -12.04
C ASP A 226 0.25 4.54 -12.71
N ILE A 227 1.26 4.06 -11.98
CA ILE A 227 2.67 3.97 -12.40
C ILE A 227 2.87 3.06 -13.62
N MET A 228 1.95 2.12 -13.85
CA MET A 228 1.91 1.23 -15.02
C MET A 228 1.15 1.82 -16.20
N LYS A 229 0.89 3.14 -16.19
CA LYS A 229 0.14 3.88 -17.22
C LYS A 229 -1.32 3.44 -17.30
N GLY A 230 -1.94 3.18 -16.15
CA GLY A 230 -3.35 2.78 -16.06
C GLY A 230 -3.61 1.41 -16.68
N ARG A 231 -2.65 0.49 -16.55
CA ARG A 231 -2.74 -0.89 -17.03
C ARG A 231 -2.98 -1.80 -15.85
N ASN A 232 -3.58 -2.96 -16.07
CA ASN A 232 -3.68 -3.99 -15.04
C ASN A 232 -3.36 -5.39 -15.57
N ILE A 233 -3.15 -6.33 -14.65
CA ILE A 233 -2.79 -7.71 -14.98
C ILE A 233 -3.87 -8.44 -15.81
N GLY A 234 -5.14 -8.01 -15.72
CA GLY A 234 -6.25 -8.58 -16.48
C GLY A 234 -6.20 -8.29 -17.99
N GLU A 235 -5.27 -7.45 -18.46
CA GLU A 235 -5.02 -7.24 -19.89
C GLU A 235 -4.36 -8.45 -20.56
N TYR A 236 -3.64 -9.27 -19.78
CA TYR A 236 -2.86 -10.39 -20.28
C TYR A 236 -3.74 -11.60 -20.55
N ASP A 237 -3.55 -12.24 -21.70
CA ASP A 237 -4.31 -13.44 -22.08
C ASP A 237 -3.95 -14.68 -21.22
N ASP A 238 -2.84 -14.60 -20.48
CA ASP A 238 -2.27 -15.63 -19.62
C ASP A 238 -2.25 -15.25 -18.13
N TRP A 239 -3.04 -14.26 -17.68
CA TRP A 239 -3.02 -13.75 -16.29
C TRP A 239 -3.18 -14.84 -15.21
N TYR A 240 -3.89 -15.93 -15.55
CA TYR A 240 -4.14 -17.09 -14.69
C TYR A 240 -3.00 -18.12 -14.69
N SER A 241 -1.96 -17.92 -15.49
CA SER A 241 -0.90 -18.92 -15.68
C SER A 241 -0.03 -19.11 -14.44
N ASP A 242 0.71 -20.21 -14.41
CA ASP A 242 1.72 -20.50 -13.38
C ASP A 242 2.84 -19.47 -13.42
N ALA A 243 3.25 -19.05 -14.61
CA ALA A 243 4.25 -18.00 -14.79
C ALA A 243 3.80 -16.67 -14.18
N ARG A 244 2.55 -16.24 -14.41
CA ARG A 244 2.01 -14.99 -13.84
C ARG A 244 1.77 -15.06 -12.34
N PHE A 245 1.30 -16.21 -11.87
CA PHE A 245 1.14 -16.45 -10.44
C PHE A 245 2.48 -16.40 -9.72
N ALA A 246 3.48 -17.16 -10.18
CA ALA A 246 4.80 -17.19 -9.57
C ALA A 246 5.55 -15.85 -9.68
N GLN A 247 5.43 -15.16 -10.82
CA GLN A 247 6.07 -13.86 -11.04
C GLN A 247 5.71 -12.84 -9.94
N GLN A 248 4.48 -12.85 -9.43
CA GLN A 248 4.03 -11.89 -8.42
C GLN A 248 4.84 -11.94 -7.12
N HIS A 249 5.47 -13.08 -6.80
CA HIS A 249 6.35 -13.19 -5.63
C HIS A 249 7.72 -12.53 -5.84
N PHE A 250 8.06 -12.13 -7.06
CA PHE A 250 9.30 -11.44 -7.41
C PHE A 250 9.10 -9.99 -7.87
N SER A 251 7.97 -9.68 -8.50
CA SER A 251 7.69 -8.36 -9.07
C SER A 251 6.25 -7.86 -8.81
N GLY A 252 5.52 -8.54 -7.94
CA GLY A 252 4.19 -8.11 -7.51
C GLY A 252 4.23 -7.12 -6.35
N VAL A 253 3.10 -7.00 -5.67
CA VAL A 253 2.91 -6.17 -4.47
C VAL A 253 3.56 -6.76 -3.21
N ASN A 254 3.77 -8.08 -3.15
CA ASN A 254 4.48 -8.74 -2.04
C ASN A 254 5.75 -9.48 -2.50
N PRO A 255 6.75 -8.74 -2.99
CA PRO A 255 7.98 -9.34 -3.48
C PRO A 255 9.01 -9.58 -2.37
N SER A 256 8.68 -9.28 -1.10
CA SER A 256 9.67 -9.17 -0.01
C SER A 256 9.61 -10.32 1.01
N THR A 257 8.75 -11.33 0.78
CA THR A 257 8.48 -12.39 1.77
C THR A 257 8.78 -13.80 1.31
N ILE A 258 8.92 -14.05 0.00
CA ILE A 258 9.38 -15.35 -0.51
C ILE A 258 10.80 -15.64 0.00
N GLU A 259 11.06 -16.88 0.39
CA GLU A 259 12.35 -17.31 0.95
C GLU A 259 12.69 -18.76 0.60
N THR A 260 13.91 -19.20 0.95
CA THR A 260 14.32 -20.60 0.77
C THR A 260 13.55 -21.51 1.72
N ALA A 261 12.98 -22.59 1.18
CA ALA A 261 12.25 -23.56 1.98
C ALA A 261 13.18 -24.27 2.98
N SER A 262 12.74 -24.37 4.23
CA SER A 262 13.48 -25.13 5.24
C SER A 262 13.49 -26.62 4.89
N GLN A 263 14.54 -27.33 5.31
CA GLN A 263 14.65 -28.77 5.07
C GLN A 263 13.51 -29.57 5.70
N ASP A 264 12.95 -29.10 6.81
CA ASP A 264 11.82 -29.78 7.45
C ASP A 264 10.53 -29.56 6.67
N LYS A 265 10.31 -28.36 6.12
CA LYS A 265 9.20 -28.14 5.19
C LYS A 265 9.33 -28.98 3.93
N ILE A 266 10.52 -29.08 3.34
CA ILE A 266 10.74 -29.93 2.16
C ILE A 266 10.39 -31.40 2.48
N LYS A 267 10.79 -31.93 3.64
CA LYS A 267 10.44 -33.31 4.06
C LYS A 267 8.94 -33.54 4.22
N GLU A 268 8.20 -32.56 4.75
CA GLU A 268 6.73 -32.64 4.83
C GLU A 268 6.13 -32.85 3.44
N TYR A 269 6.53 -32.04 2.46
CA TYR A 269 6.03 -32.13 1.08
C TYR A 269 6.52 -33.37 0.33
N ILE A 270 7.73 -33.88 0.59
CA ILE A 270 8.21 -35.18 0.08
C ILE A 270 7.26 -36.30 0.55
N SER A 271 6.94 -36.30 1.85
CA SER A 271 6.06 -37.31 2.45
C SER A 271 4.64 -37.23 1.87
N GLU A 272 4.14 -36.01 1.65
CA GLU A 272 2.82 -35.79 1.05
C GLU A 272 2.78 -36.20 -0.43
N ALA A 273 3.82 -35.86 -1.22
CA ALA A 273 3.95 -36.33 -2.59
C ALA A 273 3.99 -37.87 -2.67
N GLN A 274 4.68 -38.53 -1.74
CA GLN A 274 4.71 -39.99 -1.66
C GLN A 274 3.32 -40.59 -1.36
N LYS A 275 2.57 -40.01 -0.41
CA LYS A 275 1.21 -40.46 -0.08
C LYS A 275 0.25 -40.35 -1.27
N GLN A 276 0.41 -39.30 -2.08
CA GLN A 276 -0.38 -39.08 -3.30
C GLN A 276 0.14 -39.88 -4.52
N GLY A 277 1.25 -40.62 -4.39
CA GLY A 277 1.83 -41.43 -5.47
C GLY A 277 2.52 -40.60 -6.57
N LEU A 278 3.07 -39.44 -6.22
CA LEU A 278 3.66 -38.47 -7.15
C LEU A 278 5.19 -38.57 -7.21
N ASP A 279 5.71 -39.68 -7.75
CA ASP A 279 7.15 -39.99 -7.74
C ASP A 279 8.03 -38.92 -8.40
N LYS A 280 7.55 -38.27 -9.46
CA LYS A 280 8.31 -37.20 -10.14
C LYS A 280 8.46 -35.95 -9.27
N VAL A 281 7.39 -35.56 -8.59
CA VAL A 281 7.41 -34.40 -7.68
C VAL A 281 8.31 -34.70 -6.49
N LYS A 282 8.15 -35.89 -5.92
CA LYS A 282 9.01 -36.40 -4.86
C LYS A 282 10.50 -36.31 -5.24
N ALA A 283 10.87 -36.75 -6.45
CA ALA A 283 12.25 -36.69 -6.92
C ALA A 283 12.79 -35.25 -7.01
N ILE A 284 11.98 -34.28 -7.46
CA ILE A 284 12.37 -32.86 -7.50
C ILE A 284 12.60 -32.32 -6.09
N LEU A 285 11.71 -32.63 -5.15
CA LEU A 285 11.85 -32.20 -3.76
C LEU A 285 13.02 -32.88 -3.04
N GLU A 286 13.32 -34.14 -3.37
CA GLU A 286 14.49 -34.88 -2.84
C GLU A 286 15.83 -34.34 -3.38
N ASP A 287 15.87 -33.84 -4.63
CA ASP A 287 17.02 -33.09 -5.15
C ASP A 287 17.21 -31.78 -4.35
N GLY A 288 16.10 -31.16 -3.94
CA GLY A 288 16.10 -30.03 -2.99
C GLY A 288 16.74 -28.75 -3.52
N LYS A 289 17.08 -28.71 -4.81
CA LYS A 289 17.74 -27.57 -5.43
C LYS A 289 16.77 -26.42 -5.62
N ASP A 290 17.13 -25.28 -5.01
CA ASP A 290 16.47 -23.98 -5.20
C ASP A 290 14.96 -24.00 -4.93
N ILE A 291 14.57 -24.78 -3.92
CA ILE A 291 13.20 -24.85 -3.45
C ILE A 291 12.92 -23.62 -2.58
N LEU A 292 11.97 -22.81 -3.02
CA LEU A 292 11.50 -21.63 -2.31
C LEU A 292 10.12 -21.89 -1.71
N ILE A 293 9.78 -21.12 -0.69
CA ILE A 293 8.50 -21.18 0.02
C ILE A 293 7.93 -19.78 0.15
N GLN A 294 6.60 -19.71 0.02
CA GLN A 294 5.80 -18.60 0.48
C GLN A 294 4.86 -19.14 1.56
N ASP A 295 5.14 -18.79 2.82
CA ASP A 295 4.53 -19.41 4.00
C ASP A 295 3.56 -18.44 4.71
N TYR A 296 2.27 -18.78 4.73
CA TYR A 296 1.26 -18.08 5.53
C TYR A 296 0.68 -18.97 6.65
N SER A 297 1.29 -20.11 6.94
CA SER A 297 0.83 -21.05 7.98
C SER A 297 0.76 -20.41 9.36
N TYR A 298 1.62 -19.43 9.62
CA TYR A 298 1.69 -18.68 10.88
C TYR A 298 0.45 -17.81 11.14
N PHE A 299 -0.45 -17.60 10.16
CA PHE A 299 -1.69 -16.85 10.38
C PHE A 299 -2.54 -17.42 11.52
N ARG A 300 -2.50 -18.74 11.76
CA ARG A 300 -3.19 -19.35 12.91
C ARG A 300 -2.60 -18.90 14.24
N GLU A 301 -1.28 -18.92 14.36
CA GLU A 301 -0.58 -18.41 15.53
C GLU A 301 -0.86 -16.92 15.72
N ALA A 302 -0.71 -16.13 14.65
CA ALA A 302 -0.90 -14.68 14.67
C ALA A 302 -2.29 -14.24 15.11
N THR A 303 -3.30 -15.06 14.84
CA THR A 303 -4.70 -14.76 15.15
C THR A 303 -5.22 -15.53 16.37
N GLY A 304 -4.42 -16.43 16.92
CA GLY A 304 -4.81 -17.35 18.00
C GLY A 304 -5.88 -18.37 17.58
N ALA A 305 -6.02 -18.66 16.29
CA ALA A 305 -6.96 -19.66 15.77
C ALA A 305 -6.44 -21.08 16.00
N THR A 306 -7.32 -22.02 16.36
CA THR A 306 -6.95 -23.45 16.42
C THR A 306 -6.79 -24.01 15.01
N ASN A 307 -6.24 -25.22 14.86
CA ASN A 307 -6.06 -25.86 13.55
C ASN A 307 -7.39 -26.18 12.86
N GLU A 308 -8.45 -26.42 13.62
CA GLU A 308 -9.78 -26.81 13.11
C GLU A 308 -10.65 -25.58 12.82
N GLN A 309 -10.31 -24.42 13.38
CA GLN A 309 -11.08 -23.20 13.20
C GLN A 309 -11.02 -22.73 11.75
N ILE A 310 -12.20 -22.49 11.17
CA ILE A 310 -12.36 -21.89 9.86
C ILE A 310 -12.15 -20.38 9.99
N PHE A 311 -11.31 -19.79 9.12
CA PHE A 311 -11.26 -18.34 8.99
C PHE A 311 -12.50 -17.87 8.24
N GLN A 312 -13.43 -17.28 8.99
CA GLN A 312 -14.69 -16.78 8.48
C GLN A 312 -14.97 -15.39 9.06
N ASN A 313 -15.15 -14.43 8.16
CA ASN A 313 -15.63 -13.09 8.44
C ASN A 313 -17.14 -13.04 8.16
N THR A 314 -17.90 -12.42 9.07
CA THR A 314 -19.32 -12.12 8.86
C THR A 314 -19.48 -10.67 8.40
N VAL A 315 -19.81 -10.49 7.13
CA VAL A 315 -20.07 -9.18 6.56
C VAL A 315 -21.54 -8.82 6.74
N TYR A 316 -21.80 -7.70 7.42
CA TYR A 316 -23.14 -7.19 7.68
C TYR A 316 -23.56 -6.19 6.60
N GLU A 317 -24.82 -6.29 6.17
CA GLU A 317 -25.48 -5.21 5.43
C GLU A 317 -25.89 -4.13 6.43
N LEU A 318 -25.49 -2.89 6.15
CA LEU A 318 -25.77 -1.74 7.01
C LEU A 318 -26.75 -0.79 6.31
N LYS A 319 -27.65 -0.19 7.09
CA LYS A 319 -28.41 1.02 6.76
C LYS A 319 -27.86 2.15 7.65
N GLY A 320 -27.03 3.02 7.07
CA GLY A 320 -26.18 3.93 7.86
C GLY A 320 -25.21 3.10 8.71
N THR A 321 -25.26 3.27 10.03
CA THR A 321 -24.46 2.49 11.00
C THR A 321 -25.19 1.28 11.59
N THR A 322 -26.47 1.07 11.24
CA THR A 322 -27.30 0.02 11.85
C THR A 322 -27.39 -1.21 10.94
N PRO A 323 -27.13 -2.43 11.46
CA PRO A 323 -27.30 -3.66 10.69
C PRO A 323 -28.76 -3.89 10.28
N THR A 324 -28.97 -4.30 9.02
CA THR A 324 -30.32 -4.66 8.52
C THR A 324 -30.75 -6.06 8.96
N GLY A 325 -29.83 -6.83 9.54
CA GLY A 325 -30.00 -8.25 9.86
C GLY A 325 -29.54 -9.20 8.74
N LYS A 326 -29.28 -8.70 7.52
CA LYS A 326 -28.69 -9.52 6.46
C LYS A 326 -27.17 -9.63 6.62
N THR A 327 -26.66 -10.83 6.45
CA THR A 327 -25.23 -11.13 6.54
C THR A 327 -24.78 -12.03 5.40
N THR A 328 -23.50 -12.00 5.09
CA THR A 328 -22.84 -12.94 4.17
C THR A 328 -21.47 -13.29 4.75
N SER A 329 -20.91 -14.43 4.34
CA SER A 329 -19.64 -14.92 4.89
C SER A 329 -18.50 -14.77 3.90
N ARG A 330 -17.32 -14.38 4.40
CA ARG A 330 -16.08 -14.34 3.63
C ARG A 330 -15.04 -15.22 4.29
N TYR A 331 -14.26 -15.93 3.49
CA TYR A 331 -13.34 -16.95 4.00
C TYR A 331 -11.90 -16.59 3.63
N ALA A 332 -10.98 -16.91 4.54
CA ALA A 332 -9.54 -16.83 4.31
C ALA A 332 -8.89 -18.19 4.58
N ALA A 333 -7.57 -18.27 4.39
CA ALA A 333 -6.80 -19.47 4.61
C ALA A 333 -5.36 -19.16 5.05
N ALA A 334 -4.74 -20.09 5.78
CA ALA A 334 -3.32 -20.06 6.10
C ALA A 334 -2.54 -20.87 5.05
N SER A 335 -2.52 -20.39 3.80
CA SER A 335 -1.96 -21.12 2.66
C SER A 335 -0.43 -21.27 2.73
N VAL A 336 0.11 -22.29 2.07
CA VAL A 336 1.56 -22.46 1.89
C VAL A 336 1.84 -22.89 0.46
N VAL A 337 2.77 -22.19 -0.19
CA VAL A 337 3.14 -22.45 -1.59
C VAL A 337 4.61 -22.84 -1.68
N ILE A 338 4.90 -23.93 -2.39
CA ILE A 338 6.25 -24.39 -2.70
C ILE A 338 6.56 -24.07 -4.15
N PHE A 339 7.73 -23.49 -4.39
CA PHE A 339 8.24 -23.16 -5.71
C PHE A 339 9.61 -23.78 -5.96
N GLN A 340 9.99 -23.86 -7.23
CA GLN A 340 11.37 -24.08 -7.65
C GLN A 340 11.85 -22.89 -8.49
N LEU A 341 13.02 -22.35 -8.14
CA LEU A 341 13.71 -21.34 -8.95
C LEU A 341 14.66 -22.03 -9.93
N HIS A 342 14.44 -21.82 -11.23
CA HIS A 342 15.27 -22.37 -12.29
C HIS A 342 16.50 -21.49 -12.57
N GLU A 343 17.54 -22.07 -13.15
CA GLU A 343 18.80 -21.37 -13.48
C GLU A 343 18.61 -20.23 -14.49
N ASP A 344 17.56 -20.30 -15.31
CA ASP A 344 17.18 -19.22 -16.24
C ASP A 344 16.35 -18.11 -15.57
N GLY A 345 16.23 -18.15 -14.24
CA GLY A 345 15.52 -17.19 -13.40
C GLY A 345 14.01 -17.37 -13.34
N ARG A 346 13.39 -18.31 -14.07
CA ARG A 346 11.95 -18.54 -13.96
C ARG A 346 11.63 -19.24 -12.64
N LEU A 347 10.60 -18.73 -11.95
CA LEU A 347 10.04 -19.34 -10.74
C LEU A 347 8.82 -20.18 -11.14
N HIS A 348 8.74 -21.41 -10.67
CA HIS A 348 7.65 -22.33 -11.00
C HIS A 348 6.97 -22.87 -9.72
N PRO A 349 5.63 -22.81 -9.60
CA PRO A 349 4.91 -23.35 -8.44
C PRO A 349 4.78 -24.87 -8.54
N LEU A 350 5.20 -25.58 -7.49
CA LEU A 350 5.16 -27.05 -7.41
C LEU A 350 3.98 -27.57 -6.59
N ALA A 351 3.61 -26.88 -5.52
CA ALA A 351 2.56 -27.33 -4.60
C ALA A 351 1.86 -26.16 -3.91
N ILE A 352 0.57 -26.32 -3.62
CA ILE A 352 -0.20 -25.40 -2.79
C ILE A 352 -0.94 -26.22 -1.74
N THR A 353 -0.70 -25.87 -0.47
CA THR A 353 -1.54 -26.30 0.64
C THR A 353 -2.56 -25.20 0.89
N LEU A 354 -3.85 -25.49 0.71
CA LEU A 354 -4.90 -24.47 0.75
C LEU A 354 -4.93 -23.74 2.11
N ASP A 355 -4.89 -24.52 3.18
CA ASP A 355 -4.99 -24.04 4.56
C ASP A 355 -4.21 -24.99 5.48
N TYR A 356 -3.07 -24.53 5.99
CA TYR A 356 -2.18 -25.33 6.82
C TYR A 356 -2.74 -25.48 8.24
N LYS A 357 -3.01 -26.72 8.67
CA LYS A 357 -3.68 -27.07 9.93
C LYS A 357 -2.75 -27.84 10.87
N GLY A 358 -1.54 -27.30 11.03
CA GLY A 358 -0.48 -27.86 11.87
C GLY A 358 0.33 -28.98 11.21
N SER A 359 -0.24 -29.71 10.24
CA SER A 359 0.44 -30.71 9.42
C SER A 359 -0.25 -30.88 8.07
N LEU A 360 0.45 -31.42 7.07
CA LEU A 360 -0.15 -31.72 5.76
C LEU A 360 -1.22 -32.82 5.83
N ASP A 361 -1.15 -33.74 6.80
CA ASP A 361 -2.18 -34.79 7.02
C ASP A 361 -3.56 -34.23 7.37
N ASN A 362 -3.60 -33.05 8.00
CA ASN A 362 -4.83 -32.36 8.36
C ASN A 362 -5.25 -31.30 7.34
N SER A 363 -4.49 -31.15 6.25
CA SER A 363 -4.62 -30.09 5.27
C SER A 363 -4.91 -30.64 3.88
N ILE A 364 -5.40 -29.76 3.01
CA ILE A 364 -5.62 -30.09 1.59
C ILE A 364 -4.43 -29.55 0.81
N THR A 365 -3.60 -30.45 0.29
CA THR A 365 -2.45 -30.11 -0.55
C THR A 365 -2.64 -30.66 -1.95
N ILE A 366 -2.50 -29.79 -2.94
CA ILE A 366 -2.51 -30.14 -4.36
C ILE A 366 -1.14 -29.82 -4.98
N PHE A 367 -0.65 -30.75 -5.79
CA PHE A 367 0.59 -30.58 -6.54
C PHE A 367 0.30 -30.18 -7.98
N ASN A 368 1.18 -29.36 -8.55
CA ASN A 368 1.07 -28.93 -9.93
C ASN A 368 1.33 -30.12 -10.87
N ARG A 369 0.53 -30.20 -11.95
CA ARG A 369 0.73 -31.19 -13.03
C ARG A 369 1.93 -30.85 -13.90
N ARG A 370 2.30 -29.58 -13.98
CA ARG A 370 3.50 -29.08 -14.66
C ARG A 370 4.61 -29.00 -13.64
N LEU A 371 5.77 -29.58 -13.92
CA LEU A 371 6.89 -29.63 -12.98
C LEU A 371 8.03 -28.67 -13.35
N SER A 372 7.91 -28.01 -14.50
CA SER A 372 8.83 -26.97 -14.96
C SER A 372 8.07 -25.91 -15.78
N PRO A 373 8.65 -24.71 -15.98
CA PRO A 373 8.04 -23.66 -16.80
C PRO A 373 7.72 -24.04 -18.24
N ASP A 374 8.43 -25.03 -18.81
CA ASP A 374 8.24 -25.48 -20.20
C ASP A 374 7.43 -26.78 -20.28
N ASP A 375 7.01 -27.35 -19.14
CA ASP A 375 6.21 -28.56 -19.11
C ASP A 375 4.83 -28.32 -19.71
N THR A 376 4.40 -29.27 -20.55
CA THR A 376 3.04 -29.31 -21.08
C THR A 376 2.26 -30.46 -20.46
N CYS A 377 0.95 -30.27 -20.34
CA CYS A 377 0.02 -31.22 -19.74
C CYS A 377 -1.18 -31.37 -20.69
N ASP A 378 -1.88 -32.50 -20.59
CA ASP A 378 -3.11 -32.81 -21.31
C ASP A 378 -4.25 -31.82 -21.04
N ILE A 379 -4.24 -31.17 -19.87
CA ILE A 379 -5.17 -30.11 -19.51
C ILE A 379 -4.44 -28.76 -19.60
N ALA A 380 -4.95 -27.82 -20.40
CA ALA A 380 -4.40 -26.47 -20.48
C ALA A 380 -4.60 -25.70 -19.16
N GLU A 381 -3.70 -24.77 -18.82
CA GLU A 381 -3.77 -24.02 -17.55
C GLU A 381 -5.10 -23.27 -17.34
N LYS A 382 -5.69 -22.79 -18.44
CA LYS A 382 -7.00 -22.13 -18.42
C LYS A 382 -8.10 -23.04 -17.90
N GLU A 383 -8.00 -24.34 -18.17
CA GLU A 383 -9.02 -25.34 -17.85
C GLU A 383 -8.66 -26.20 -16.62
N ASP A 384 -7.49 -25.97 -15.99
CA ASP A 384 -7.07 -26.68 -14.77
C ASP A 384 -7.71 -26.03 -13.52
N TRP A 385 -9.03 -26.13 -13.43
CA TRP A 385 -9.85 -25.45 -12.42
C TRP A 385 -9.47 -25.77 -10.96
N PRO A 386 -9.16 -27.03 -10.57
CA PRO A 386 -8.66 -27.32 -9.22
C PRO A 386 -7.39 -26.54 -8.88
N TRP A 387 -6.45 -26.47 -9.82
CA TRP A 387 -5.19 -25.75 -9.62
C TRP A 387 -5.39 -24.23 -9.63
N ARG A 388 -6.23 -23.71 -10.53
CA ARG A 388 -6.61 -22.29 -10.53
C ARG A 388 -7.28 -21.88 -9.22
N TYR A 389 -8.19 -22.70 -8.68
CA TYR A 389 -8.81 -22.46 -7.38
C TYR A 389 -7.76 -22.42 -6.27
N ALA A 390 -6.82 -23.38 -6.25
CA ALA A 390 -5.75 -23.39 -5.25
C ALA A 390 -4.87 -22.13 -5.31
N LYS A 391 -4.54 -21.65 -6.51
CA LYS A 391 -3.84 -20.36 -6.70
C LYS A 391 -4.66 -19.19 -6.18
N THR A 392 -5.97 -19.16 -6.41
CA THR A 392 -6.85 -18.14 -5.86
C THR A 392 -6.86 -18.16 -4.32
N VAL A 393 -6.93 -19.33 -3.69
CA VAL A 393 -6.82 -19.45 -2.22
C VAL A 393 -5.49 -18.87 -1.74
N ALA A 394 -4.38 -19.25 -2.37
CA ALA A 394 -3.06 -18.70 -2.03
C ALA A 394 -2.99 -17.18 -2.20
N GLN A 395 -3.62 -16.62 -3.24
CA GLN A 395 -3.68 -15.18 -3.46
C GLN A 395 -4.50 -14.45 -2.38
N THR A 396 -5.54 -15.05 -1.81
CA THR A 396 -6.26 -14.43 -0.67
C THR A 396 -5.37 -14.33 0.58
N ALA A 397 -4.54 -15.35 0.82
CA ALA A 397 -3.57 -15.33 1.92
C ALA A 397 -2.46 -14.32 1.66
N ASP A 398 -1.97 -14.24 0.40
CA ASP A 398 -0.96 -13.26 0.02
C ASP A 398 -1.47 -11.83 0.09
N TRP A 399 -2.73 -11.58 -0.32
CA TRP A 399 -3.37 -10.27 -0.15
C TRP A 399 -3.37 -9.84 1.31
N ALA A 400 -3.73 -10.74 2.24
CA ALA A 400 -3.71 -10.40 3.66
C ALA A 400 -2.29 -10.20 4.22
N ARG A 401 -1.31 -11.02 3.80
CA ARG A 401 0.10 -10.81 4.17
C ARG A 401 0.61 -9.47 3.66
N HIS A 402 0.27 -9.13 2.42
CA HIS A 402 0.64 -7.90 1.80
C HIS A 402 -0.01 -6.72 2.52
N GLU A 403 -1.34 -6.60 2.44
CA GLU A 403 -2.06 -5.39 2.81
C GLU A 403 -1.99 -5.12 4.30
N VAL A 404 -2.24 -6.15 5.12
CA VAL A 404 -2.38 -6.00 6.57
C VAL A 404 -1.03 -5.95 7.27
N ALA A 405 0.01 -6.53 6.69
CA ALA A 405 1.29 -6.70 7.35
C ALA A 405 2.45 -6.06 6.58
N THR A 406 2.74 -6.48 5.35
CA THR A 406 3.91 -5.97 4.59
C THR A 406 3.77 -4.50 4.20
N HIS A 407 2.56 -4.07 3.87
CA HIS A 407 2.22 -2.70 3.55
C HIS A 407 1.95 -1.93 4.84
N LEU A 408 0.81 -2.18 5.50
CA LEU A 408 0.39 -1.39 6.66
C LEU A 408 1.37 -1.45 7.84
N VAL A 409 1.89 -2.62 8.21
CA VAL A 409 2.74 -2.73 9.42
C VAL A 409 4.18 -2.39 9.11
N ASP A 410 4.80 -3.14 8.18
CA ASP A 410 6.23 -3.07 7.91
C ASP A 410 6.66 -1.71 7.30
N THR A 411 5.71 -0.89 6.81
CA THR A 411 5.95 0.52 6.43
C THR A 411 5.27 1.51 7.38
N HIS A 412 3.95 1.71 7.28
CA HIS A 412 3.25 2.82 7.96
C HIS A 412 3.44 2.82 9.47
N MET A 413 3.20 1.68 10.13
CA MET A 413 3.24 1.62 11.60
C MET A 413 4.65 1.69 12.16
N ILE A 414 5.61 1.01 11.52
CA ILE A 414 7.03 1.10 11.91
C ILE A 414 7.54 2.53 11.74
N GLU A 415 7.25 3.18 10.62
CA GLU A 415 7.69 4.55 10.37
C GLU A 415 7.03 5.54 11.34
N GLU A 416 5.73 5.42 11.63
CA GLU A 416 5.06 6.29 12.61
C GLU A 416 5.67 6.18 14.01
N ALA A 417 5.98 4.97 14.49
CA ALA A 417 6.65 4.80 15.77
C ALA A 417 8.02 5.51 15.80
N ILE A 418 8.78 5.43 14.70
CA ILE A 418 10.06 6.13 14.56
C ILE A 418 9.84 7.65 14.55
N ILE A 419 8.83 8.16 13.83
CA ILE A 419 8.51 9.60 13.78
C ILE A 419 8.16 10.13 15.18
N VAL A 420 7.30 9.42 15.91
CA VAL A 420 6.88 9.81 17.27
C VAL A 420 8.09 9.82 18.21
N ALA A 421 8.90 8.75 18.22
CA ALA A 421 10.08 8.66 19.05
C ALA A 421 11.12 9.76 18.72
N THR A 422 11.34 10.01 17.42
CA THR A 422 12.30 11.03 16.96
C THR A 422 11.84 12.41 17.39
N ASN A 423 10.55 12.73 17.27
CA ASN A 423 10.03 14.02 17.70
C ASN A 423 10.13 14.22 19.23
N ARG A 424 10.04 13.14 20.01
CA ARG A 424 10.16 13.20 21.47
C ARG A 424 11.59 13.33 21.97
N ILE A 425 12.58 12.89 21.20
CA ILE A 425 13.98 12.83 21.67
C ILE A 425 14.91 13.78 20.94
N ILE A 426 14.73 13.99 19.63
CA ILE A 426 15.65 14.76 18.79
C ILE A 426 15.11 16.17 18.56
N PRO A 427 15.86 17.23 18.95
CA PRO A 427 15.53 18.61 18.57
C PRO A 427 15.56 18.82 17.05
N GLU A 428 14.71 19.70 16.53
CA GLU A 428 14.59 19.98 15.08
C GLU A 428 15.85 20.56 14.45
N GLY A 429 16.74 21.10 15.28
CA GLY A 429 18.02 21.63 14.83
C GLY A 429 19.12 20.59 14.74
N GLU A 430 18.91 19.32 15.10
CA GLU A 430 19.96 18.30 15.00
C GLU A 430 19.99 17.66 13.62
N LEU A 431 21.18 17.25 13.17
CA LEU A 431 21.38 16.67 11.83
C LEU A 431 20.50 15.43 11.58
N LEU A 432 20.31 14.60 12.61
CA LEU A 432 19.46 13.42 12.54
C LEU A 432 18.00 13.79 12.24
N TYR A 433 17.49 14.89 12.80
CA TYR A 433 16.14 15.36 12.49
C TYR A 433 16.08 15.91 11.06
N GLU A 434 17.05 16.75 10.67
CA GLU A 434 17.08 17.39 9.36
C GLU A 434 17.15 16.37 8.20
N ILE A 435 17.91 15.29 8.36
CA ILE A 435 18.00 14.26 7.31
C ILE A 435 16.74 13.41 7.22
N LEU A 436 16.06 13.13 8.34
CA LEU A 436 14.89 12.24 8.36
C LEU A 436 13.57 12.96 8.08
N SER A 437 13.38 14.19 8.56
CA SER A 437 12.09 14.88 8.49
C SER A 437 11.48 15.04 7.09
N PRO A 438 12.26 15.18 6.00
CA PRO A 438 11.71 15.19 4.65
C PRO A 438 11.00 13.89 4.23
N HIS A 439 11.31 12.78 4.91
CA HIS A 439 10.79 11.44 4.63
C HIS A 439 9.56 11.07 5.47
N TRP A 440 9.03 12.00 6.25
CA TRP A 440 7.87 11.76 7.12
C TRP A 440 6.60 12.40 6.61
N PHE A 441 6.73 13.35 5.66
CA PHE A 441 5.64 14.17 5.16
C PHE A 441 4.38 13.35 4.84
N ARG A 442 3.28 13.71 5.49
CA ARG A 442 1.92 13.15 5.46
C ARG A 442 1.69 11.87 6.25
N THR A 443 2.74 11.14 6.62
CA THR A 443 2.64 9.81 7.23
C THR A 443 1.73 9.80 8.45
N LEU A 444 1.85 10.77 9.36
CA LEU A 444 1.07 10.76 10.61
C LEU A 444 -0.42 11.02 10.35
N SER A 445 -0.72 11.99 9.48
CA SER A 445 -2.09 12.35 9.13
C SER A 445 -2.83 11.20 8.42
N LEU A 446 -2.13 10.52 7.50
CA LEU A 446 -2.64 9.38 6.74
C LEU A 446 -2.89 8.18 7.66
N ASN A 447 -1.92 7.83 8.50
CA ASN A 447 -2.06 6.71 9.42
C ASN A 447 -3.23 6.92 10.40
N ALA A 448 -3.41 8.14 10.89
CA ALA A 448 -4.53 8.48 11.76
C ALA A 448 -5.89 8.38 11.03
N ALA A 449 -5.98 8.79 9.76
CA ALA A 449 -7.18 8.60 8.95
C ALA A 449 -7.45 7.11 8.66
N ALA A 450 -6.40 6.35 8.34
CA ALA A 450 -6.49 4.92 8.04
C ALA A 450 -6.99 4.11 9.25
N ARG A 451 -6.47 4.39 10.47
CA ARG A 451 -6.92 3.74 11.71
C ARG A 451 -8.40 3.98 12.00
N LYS A 452 -8.91 5.16 11.65
CA LYS A 452 -10.31 5.56 11.90
C LYS A 452 -11.30 4.96 10.91
N LEU A 453 -10.90 4.82 9.65
CA LEU A 453 -11.83 4.47 8.56
C LEU A 453 -11.33 3.29 7.74
N LEU A 454 -10.17 3.43 7.10
CA LEU A 454 -9.72 2.52 6.05
C LEU A 454 -9.59 1.08 6.58
N VAL A 455 -8.85 0.92 7.67
CA VAL A 455 -8.56 -0.40 8.23
C VAL A 455 -9.83 -1.08 8.79
N PRO A 456 -10.62 -0.46 9.70
CA PRO A 456 -11.81 -1.13 10.23
C PRO A 456 -12.97 -1.20 9.23
N GLY A 457 -13.16 -0.17 8.40
CA GLY A 457 -14.33 -0.01 7.53
C GLY A 457 -14.18 -0.63 6.14
N VAL A 458 -12.96 -0.77 5.65
CA VAL A 458 -12.67 -1.34 4.31
C VAL A 458 -11.82 -2.60 4.44
N ILE A 459 -10.57 -2.50 4.89
CA ILE A 459 -9.60 -3.62 4.90
C ILE A 459 -10.15 -4.82 5.67
N ALA A 460 -10.53 -4.60 6.94
CA ALA A 460 -11.03 -5.66 7.79
C ALA A 460 -12.42 -6.15 7.35
N ARG A 461 -13.20 -5.34 6.63
CA ARG A 461 -14.50 -5.74 6.08
C ARG A 461 -14.35 -6.70 4.92
N ILE A 462 -13.42 -6.43 3.99
CA ILE A 462 -13.23 -7.25 2.78
C ILE A 462 -12.27 -8.43 3.01
N ALA A 463 -11.43 -8.37 4.05
CA ALA A 463 -10.57 -9.48 4.43
C ALA A 463 -11.39 -10.70 4.92
N GLY A 464 -10.97 -11.91 4.54
CA GLY A 464 -11.55 -13.14 5.09
C GLY A 464 -11.19 -13.41 6.56
N PHE A 465 -10.40 -12.53 7.17
CA PHE A 465 -10.02 -12.52 8.58
C PHE A 465 -10.93 -11.62 9.46
N GLY A 466 -11.85 -10.88 8.83
CA GLY A 466 -12.65 -9.81 9.45
C GLY A 466 -13.66 -10.20 10.54
N PRO A 467 -14.35 -9.22 11.15
CA PRO A 467 -14.85 -9.28 12.51
C PRO A 467 -15.99 -10.30 12.72
N THR A 468 -16.17 -10.69 13.97
CA THR A 468 -17.36 -11.44 14.43
C THR A 468 -18.54 -10.52 14.83
N SER A 469 -18.44 -9.21 14.58
CA SER A 469 -19.38 -8.18 15.07
C SER A 469 -19.74 -7.15 13.97
N PRO A 470 -20.97 -6.61 13.97
CA PRO A 470 -21.40 -5.56 13.03
C PRO A 470 -20.79 -4.17 13.28
N SER A 471 -20.19 -3.92 14.44
CA SER A 471 -19.52 -2.66 14.74
C SER A 471 -18.14 -2.59 14.08
N LEU A 472 -17.63 -1.37 13.84
CA LEU A 472 -16.23 -1.11 13.51
C LEU A 472 -15.27 -1.41 14.69
N ASP A 473 -15.67 -2.30 15.61
CA ASP A 473 -14.87 -2.68 16.77
C ASP A 473 -13.76 -3.64 16.34
N PHE A 474 -12.55 -3.37 16.81
CA PHE A 474 -11.37 -4.18 16.58
C PHE A 474 -11.40 -5.47 17.42
N LYS A 475 -12.16 -5.51 18.52
CA LYS A 475 -12.18 -6.64 19.45
C LYS A 475 -12.71 -7.91 18.77
N GLY A 476 -11.89 -8.96 18.82
CA GLY A 476 -12.22 -10.25 18.22
C GLY A 476 -12.00 -10.34 16.71
N ASN A 477 -11.53 -9.26 16.07
CA ASN A 477 -11.21 -9.24 14.64
C ASN A 477 -9.80 -9.79 14.39
N ASN A 478 -9.67 -10.80 13.54
CA ASN A 478 -8.37 -11.45 13.31
C ASN A 478 -7.43 -10.59 12.46
N ALA A 479 -7.93 -9.62 11.68
CA ALA A 479 -7.06 -8.67 10.97
C ALA A 479 -6.23 -7.83 11.95
N PHE A 480 -6.84 -7.34 13.04
CA PHE A 480 -6.14 -6.58 14.08
C PHE A 480 -5.13 -7.41 14.88
N LYS A 481 -5.44 -8.69 15.11
CA LYS A 481 -4.47 -9.61 15.72
C LYS A 481 -3.27 -9.86 14.82
N LEU A 482 -3.49 -9.98 13.50
CA LEU A 482 -2.41 -10.09 12.53
C LEU A 482 -1.55 -8.82 12.50
N ILE A 483 -2.16 -7.63 12.59
CA ILE A 483 -1.45 -6.34 12.73
C ILE A 483 -0.53 -6.38 13.96
N ASP A 484 -1.08 -6.68 15.13
CA ASP A 484 -0.34 -6.71 16.40
C ASP A 484 0.79 -7.75 16.38
N TRP A 485 0.50 -8.96 15.89
CA TRP A 485 1.51 -10.01 15.76
C TRP A 485 2.62 -9.61 14.80
N SER A 486 2.30 -9.03 13.64
CA SER A 486 3.30 -8.61 12.65
C SER A 486 4.22 -7.54 13.23
N TYR A 487 3.66 -6.56 13.94
CA TYR A 487 4.45 -5.48 14.54
C TYR A 487 5.42 -6.02 15.60
N LYS A 488 4.94 -6.90 16.48
CA LYS A 488 5.76 -7.54 17.54
C LYS A 488 6.87 -8.44 16.99
N ASN A 489 6.66 -9.03 15.81
CA ASN A 489 7.64 -9.90 15.17
C ASN A 489 8.49 -9.17 14.12
N PHE A 490 8.31 -7.86 13.94
CA PHE A 490 9.16 -7.07 13.06
C PHE A 490 10.57 -6.96 13.64
N ASN A 491 11.56 -7.44 12.88
CA ASN A 491 12.97 -7.29 13.25
C ASN A 491 13.64 -6.22 12.40
N PHE A 492 13.89 -5.07 13.02
CA PHE A 492 14.39 -3.87 12.34
C PHE A 492 15.75 -4.07 11.66
N GLN A 493 16.70 -4.73 12.31
CA GLN A 493 18.05 -4.95 11.75
C GLN A 493 18.09 -6.09 10.72
N ASP A 494 17.26 -7.12 10.91
CA ASP A 494 17.13 -8.20 9.93
C ASP A 494 16.53 -7.68 8.62
N LYS A 495 15.73 -6.62 8.68
CA LYS A 495 15.07 -5.98 7.54
C LYS A 495 15.96 -5.03 6.74
N TYR A 496 17.21 -4.79 7.15
CA TYR A 496 18.18 -4.11 6.27
C TYR A 496 18.33 -4.92 4.99
N ILE A 497 18.17 -4.29 3.82
CA ILE A 497 17.99 -5.01 2.55
C ILE A 497 19.04 -6.11 2.28
N PRO A 498 20.35 -5.86 2.47
CA PRO A 498 21.34 -6.92 2.29
C PRO A 498 21.21 -8.08 3.29
N ASN A 499 20.78 -7.80 4.52
CA ASN A 499 20.54 -8.81 5.55
C ASN A 499 19.29 -9.63 5.22
N ASP A 500 18.19 -8.96 4.87
CA ASP A 500 16.90 -9.58 4.55
C ASP A 500 17.02 -10.50 3.34
N LEU A 501 17.59 -10.01 2.23
CA LEU A 501 17.82 -10.82 1.03
C LEU A 501 18.65 -12.06 1.32
N LYS A 502 19.77 -11.90 2.03
CA LYS A 502 20.63 -13.03 2.41
C LYS A 502 19.90 -14.02 3.34
N LYS A 503 19.15 -13.52 4.32
CA LYS A 503 18.39 -14.34 5.27
C LYS A 503 17.34 -15.18 4.54
N ARG A 504 16.67 -14.61 3.54
CA ARG A 504 15.70 -15.30 2.68
C ARG A 504 16.35 -16.22 1.63
N GLY A 505 17.68 -16.20 1.51
CA GLY A 505 18.46 -17.09 0.63
C GLY A 505 18.80 -16.52 -0.75
N PHE A 506 18.79 -15.20 -0.90
CA PHE A 506 19.14 -14.49 -2.15
C PHE A 506 20.50 -13.79 -2.01
N ASP A 507 21.55 -14.35 -2.64
CA ASP A 507 22.87 -13.72 -2.71
C ASP A 507 23.01 -12.86 -3.97
N ILE A 508 22.32 -11.71 -4.00
CA ILE A 508 22.33 -10.78 -5.14
C ILE A 508 23.75 -10.29 -5.47
N LYS A 509 24.58 -10.06 -4.45
CA LYS A 509 25.96 -9.59 -4.63
C LYS A 509 26.86 -10.67 -5.26
N GLY A 510 26.64 -11.92 -4.89
CA GLY A 510 27.43 -13.06 -5.35
C GLY A 510 26.98 -13.65 -6.69
N ASP A 511 25.74 -13.38 -7.11
CA ASP A 511 25.18 -13.93 -8.36
C ASP A 511 25.96 -13.44 -9.59
N LYS A 512 26.48 -14.40 -10.35
CA LYS A 512 27.12 -14.19 -11.66
C LYS A 512 26.46 -15.00 -12.77
N SER A 513 25.52 -15.88 -12.43
CA SER A 513 24.82 -16.71 -13.41
C SER A 513 23.58 -16.00 -13.98
N GLY A 514 23.11 -14.93 -13.33
CA GLY A 514 21.89 -14.23 -13.73
C GLY A 514 20.64 -14.96 -13.27
N LYS A 515 20.75 -15.82 -12.26
CA LYS A 515 19.66 -16.61 -11.69
C LYS A 515 18.59 -15.73 -11.06
N TYR A 516 18.93 -14.55 -10.57
CA TYR A 516 17.97 -13.60 -10.01
C TYR A 516 17.48 -12.53 -11.00
N LYS A 517 17.72 -12.68 -12.31
CA LYS A 517 17.33 -11.66 -13.31
C LYS A 517 15.83 -11.37 -13.36
N ASN A 518 14.99 -12.34 -13.02
CA ASN A 518 13.53 -12.17 -12.96
C ASN A 518 13.04 -11.68 -11.59
N TYR A 519 13.93 -11.34 -10.67
CA TYR A 519 13.61 -10.80 -9.36
C TYR A 519 13.96 -9.30 -9.28
N PRO A 520 13.22 -8.44 -10.02
CA PRO A 520 13.58 -7.03 -10.17
C PRO A 520 13.55 -6.28 -8.83
N TYR A 521 12.59 -6.57 -7.95
CA TYR A 521 12.56 -6.00 -6.60
C TYR A 521 13.88 -6.19 -5.86
N ALA A 522 14.44 -7.41 -5.86
CA ALA A 522 15.69 -7.68 -5.14
C ALA A 522 16.89 -6.93 -5.74
N ASN A 523 17.00 -6.90 -7.08
CA ASN A 523 18.09 -6.18 -7.76
C ASN A 523 17.98 -4.67 -7.54
N ASP A 524 16.80 -4.10 -7.73
CA ASP A 524 16.56 -2.66 -7.61
C ASP A 524 16.72 -2.19 -6.16
N MET A 525 16.14 -2.92 -5.19
CA MET A 525 16.27 -2.59 -3.76
C MET A 525 17.71 -2.69 -3.27
N TYR A 526 18.49 -3.66 -3.74
CA TYR A 526 19.89 -3.80 -3.38
C TYR A 526 20.70 -2.56 -3.83
N LEU A 527 20.46 -2.07 -5.05
CA LEU A 527 21.09 -0.84 -5.55
C LEU A 527 20.59 0.39 -4.79
N LEU A 528 19.28 0.57 -4.63
CA LEU A 528 18.72 1.73 -3.91
C LEU A 528 19.23 1.79 -2.46
N TRP A 529 19.28 0.67 -1.76
CA TRP A 529 19.87 0.59 -0.42
C TRP A 529 21.30 1.11 -0.40
N GLY A 530 22.16 0.63 -1.31
CA GLY A 530 23.55 1.08 -1.40
C GLY A 530 23.68 2.58 -1.69
N ILE A 531 22.82 3.11 -2.57
CA ILE A 531 22.81 4.52 -2.96
C ILE A 531 22.35 5.42 -1.80
N ILE A 532 21.25 5.07 -1.14
CA ILE A 532 20.73 5.78 0.04
C ILE A 532 21.77 5.72 1.17
N ARG A 533 22.34 4.55 1.45
CA ARG A 533 23.36 4.37 2.47
C ARG A 533 24.59 5.23 2.22
N ASN A 534 25.05 5.32 0.97
CA ASN A 534 26.19 6.17 0.62
C ASN A 534 25.89 7.67 0.83
N PHE A 535 24.68 8.10 0.48
CA PHE A 535 24.20 9.45 0.77
C PHE A 535 24.17 9.73 2.27
N VAL A 536 23.50 8.87 3.05
CA VAL A 536 23.40 8.96 4.51
C VAL A 536 24.79 8.98 5.14
N LYS A 537 25.68 8.07 4.74
CA LYS A 537 27.07 8.02 5.22
C LYS A 537 27.77 9.37 5.05
N THR A 538 27.73 9.94 3.84
CA THR A 538 28.38 11.22 3.55
C THR A 538 27.83 12.36 4.41
N VAL A 539 26.52 12.37 4.67
CA VAL A 539 25.87 13.38 5.52
C VAL A 539 26.22 13.16 7.00
N ILE A 540 26.05 11.96 7.52
CA ILE A 540 26.28 11.62 8.94
C ILE A 540 27.75 11.80 9.33
N GLU A 541 28.71 11.35 8.51
CA GLU A 541 30.14 11.52 8.78
C GLU A 541 30.60 12.99 8.76
N SER A 542 29.77 13.91 8.23
CA SER A 542 30.07 15.35 8.28
C SER A 542 30.00 15.94 9.70
N GLN A 543 29.32 15.26 10.63
CA GLN A 543 29.22 15.62 12.04
C GLN A 543 29.75 14.51 12.97
N TYR A 544 29.44 13.25 12.69
CA TYR A 544 29.82 12.09 13.49
C TYR A 544 31.11 11.44 12.94
N THR A 545 32.26 12.02 13.28
CA THR A 545 33.57 11.63 12.73
C THR A 545 34.22 10.41 13.40
N SER A 546 33.65 9.91 14.50
CA SER A 546 34.11 8.69 15.18
C SER A 546 33.00 8.14 16.09
N ASP A 547 33.12 6.87 16.46
CA ASP A 547 32.20 6.20 17.39
C ASP A 547 32.10 6.93 18.73
N HIS A 548 33.20 7.52 19.20
CA HIS A 548 33.22 8.32 20.42
C HIS A 548 32.33 9.58 20.31
N VAL A 549 32.18 10.18 19.13
CA VAL A 549 31.25 11.31 18.93
C VAL A 549 29.81 10.84 19.03
N VAL A 550 29.48 9.68 18.45
CA VAL A 550 28.14 9.07 18.56
C VAL A 550 27.81 8.73 20.02
N GLN A 551 28.75 8.13 20.76
CA GLN A 551 28.56 7.78 22.17
C GLN A 551 28.40 8.98 23.09
N LYS A 552 28.97 10.14 22.71
CA LYS A 552 28.84 11.40 23.47
C LYS A 552 27.63 12.24 23.05
N ASP A 553 26.94 11.88 21.98
CA ASP A 553 25.73 12.57 21.56
C ASP A 553 24.64 12.41 22.65
N PRO A 554 24.07 13.51 23.16
CA PRO A 554 23.14 13.45 24.27
C PRO A 554 21.78 12.85 23.89
N TYR A 555 21.48 12.66 22.61
CA TYR A 555 20.16 12.25 22.12
C TYR A 555 20.14 10.83 21.55
N ILE A 556 21.20 10.35 20.89
CA ILE A 556 21.21 9.03 20.20
C ILE A 556 20.84 7.87 21.12
N GLY A 557 21.43 7.79 22.32
CA GLY A 557 21.11 6.73 23.28
C GLY A 557 19.65 6.80 23.77
N GLY A 558 19.12 8.01 23.95
CA GLY A 558 17.71 8.22 24.30
C GLY A 558 16.77 7.83 23.16
N TRP A 559 17.17 8.07 21.91
CA TRP A 559 16.38 7.77 20.72
C TRP A 559 16.24 6.27 20.52
N CYS A 560 17.35 5.53 20.64
CA CYS A 560 17.34 4.07 20.62
C CYS A 560 16.39 3.53 21.70
N LYS A 561 16.53 4.02 22.94
CA LYS A 561 15.70 3.57 24.06
C LYS A 561 14.23 3.87 23.84
N GLU A 562 13.88 5.07 23.36
CA GLU A 562 12.50 5.48 23.11
C GLU A 562 11.82 4.57 22.09
N ILE A 563 12.49 4.26 20.97
CA ILE A 563 11.99 3.34 19.93
C ILE A 563 11.87 1.92 20.48
N GLN A 564 12.89 1.44 21.20
CA GLN A 564 12.90 0.08 21.75
C GLN A 564 11.80 -0.15 22.78
N THR A 565 11.55 0.82 23.67
CA THR A 565 10.62 0.64 24.79
C THR A 565 9.23 1.19 24.51
N ASN A 566 9.11 2.47 24.13
CA ASN A 566 7.81 3.11 23.97
C ASN A 566 7.26 2.89 22.56
N GLY A 567 8.14 2.87 21.55
CA GLY A 567 7.81 2.37 20.22
C GLY A 567 7.66 0.84 20.17
N GLN A 568 8.08 0.11 21.21
CA GLN A 568 8.01 -1.37 21.27
C GLN A 568 8.69 -2.08 20.08
N ILE A 569 9.79 -1.52 19.57
CA ILE A 569 10.63 -2.17 18.55
C ILE A 569 11.95 -2.60 19.21
N PRO A 570 11.97 -3.68 20.03
CA PRO A 570 13.15 -4.07 20.81
C PRO A 570 14.36 -4.44 19.93
N THR A 571 14.11 -4.76 18.66
CA THR A 571 15.12 -5.10 17.66
C THR A 571 15.78 -3.87 17.02
N PHE A 572 15.31 -2.65 17.31
CA PHE A 572 15.98 -1.42 16.89
C PHE A 572 17.40 -1.35 17.51
N PRO A 573 18.44 -0.94 16.76
CA PRO A 573 19.82 -1.00 17.22
C PRO A 573 20.07 -0.15 18.47
N THR A 574 20.94 -0.65 19.36
CA THR A 574 21.62 0.20 20.34
C THR A 574 22.86 0.80 19.68
N ILE A 575 22.73 2.04 19.23
CA ILE A 575 23.73 2.71 18.40
C ILE A 575 24.88 3.24 19.27
N THR A 576 26.07 2.69 19.05
CA THR A 576 27.32 3.10 19.71
C THR A 576 28.46 3.38 18.72
N THR A 577 28.21 3.16 17.43
CA THR A 577 29.17 3.35 16.34
C THR A 577 28.57 4.19 15.21
N VAL A 578 29.42 4.81 14.39
CA VAL A 578 28.99 5.60 13.23
C VAL A 578 28.28 4.71 12.20
N GLU A 579 28.80 3.51 11.94
CA GLU A 579 28.18 2.60 10.96
C GLU A 579 26.78 2.13 11.40
N GLN A 580 26.55 1.86 12.69
CA GLN A 580 25.21 1.56 13.21
C GLN A 580 24.23 2.72 13.03
N LEU A 581 24.70 3.97 13.22
CA LEU A 581 23.87 5.16 12.98
C LEU A 581 23.51 5.30 11.51
N ILE A 582 24.50 5.09 10.62
CA ILE A 582 24.29 5.12 9.17
C ILE A 582 23.26 4.08 8.74
N ASP A 583 23.38 2.83 9.22
CA ASP A 583 22.46 1.75 8.85
C ASP A 583 21.04 2.02 9.35
N ALA A 584 20.89 2.49 10.60
CA ALA A 584 19.59 2.82 11.18
C ALA A 584 18.88 3.93 10.40
N VAL A 585 19.59 5.03 10.10
CA VAL A 585 19.05 6.17 9.33
C VAL A 585 18.74 5.76 7.88
N THR A 586 19.59 4.92 7.28
CA THR A 586 19.33 4.35 5.95
C THR A 586 18.03 3.55 5.95
N MET A 587 17.80 2.73 6.97
CA MET A 587 16.58 1.94 7.07
C MET A 587 15.33 2.80 7.20
N CYS A 588 15.33 3.86 8.02
CA CYS A 588 14.17 4.76 8.13
C CYS A 588 13.81 5.38 6.77
N ILE A 589 14.82 5.92 6.06
CA ILE A 589 14.62 6.49 4.71
C ILE A 589 14.14 5.40 3.73
N HIS A 590 14.71 4.20 3.82
CA HIS A 590 14.35 3.08 2.96
C HIS A 590 12.90 2.63 3.17
N THR A 591 12.44 2.53 4.42
CA THR A 591 11.06 2.17 4.76
C THR A 591 10.06 3.16 4.19
N ALA A 592 10.27 4.45 4.45
CA ALA A 592 9.36 5.51 4.04
C ALA A 592 9.33 5.75 2.53
N SER A 593 10.44 5.47 1.83
CA SER A 593 10.59 5.79 0.41
C SER A 593 10.49 4.54 -0.48
N PRO A 594 11.58 3.83 -0.81
CA PRO A 594 11.50 2.74 -1.78
C PRO A 594 10.63 1.57 -1.32
N GLN A 595 10.71 1.14 -0.05
CA GLN A 595 9.94 -0.02 0.41
C GLN A 595 8.44 0.21 0.30
N HIS A 596 7.93 1.33 0.85
CA HIS A 596 6.54 1.72 0.67
C HIS A 596 6.17 1.83 -0.82
N THR A 597 7.01 2.50 -1.61
CA THR A 597 6.78 2.64 -3.06
C THR A 597 6.56 1.29 -3.74
N ALA A 598 7.43 0.31 -3.49
CA ALA A 598 7.40 -1.01 -4.14
C ALA A 598 6.16 -1.83 -3.79
N VAL A 599 5.61 -1.67 -2.58
CA VAL A 599 4.47 -2.48 -2.10
C VAL A 599 3.12 -1.76 -2.25
N ASN A 600 3.11 -0.44 -2.42
CA ASN A 600 1.89 0.36 -2.52
C ASN A 600 1.49 0.65 -3.99
N TYR A 601 2.37 1.27 -4.79
CA TYR A 601 1.98 1.78 -6.13
C TYR A 601 1.78 0.72 -7.21
N LEU A 602 1.93 -0.57 -6.88
CA LEU A 602 1.59 -1.68 -7.76
C LEU A 602 0.20 -2.27 -7.47
N GLN A 603 -0.48 -1.84 -6.40
CA GLN A 603 -1.77 -2.40 -6.03
C GLN A 603 -2.78 -2.24 -7.15
N ASP A 604 -2.90 -1.06 -7.78
CA ASP A 604 -3.89 -0.87 -8.86
C ASP A 604 -3.68 -1.86 -10.01
N TYR A 605 -2.43 -2.06 -10.44
CA TYR A 605 -2.10 -3.02 -11.50
C TYR A 605 -2.51 -4.47 -11.15
N TYR A 606 -2.34 -4.92 -9.90
CA TYR A 606 -2.61 -6.31 -9.52
C TYR A 606 -3.99 -6.55 -8.92
N TYR A 607 -4.62 -5.56 -8.29
CA TYR A 607 -5.84 -5.71 -7.47
C TYR A 607 -7.09 -5.17 -8.18
N SER A 608 -6.98 -4.20 -9.10
CA SER A 608 -8.15 -3.67 -9.83
C SER A 608 -8.85 -4.75 -10.66
N PHE A 609 -8.10 -5.72 -11.19
CA PHE A 609 -8.63 -6.97 -11.71
C PHE A 609 -8.76 -8.00 -10.59
N VAL A 610 -9.82 -7.85 -9.79
CA VAL A 610 -10.08 -8.61 -8.55
C VAL A 610 -9.85 -10.14 -8.66
N PRO A 611 -10.20 -10.85 -9.76
CA PRO A 611 -9.99 -12.30 -9.86
C PRO A 611 -8.52 -12.72 -9.80
N ALA A 612 -7.57 -11.85 -10.15
CA ALA A 612 -6.14 -12.15 -10.02
C ALA A 612 -5.69 -12.19 -8.56
N LYS A 613 -6.32 -11.39 -7.69
CA LYS A 613 -5.93 -11.25 -6.28
C LYS A 613 -7.07 -10.81 -5.36
N PRO A 614 -8.06 -11.67 -5.11
CA PRO A 614 -9.19 -11.32 -4.27
C PRO A 614 -8.77 -11.21 -2.79
N PRO A 615 -9.39 -10.32 -1.99
CA PRO A 615 -9.09 -10.19 -0.55
C PRO A 615 -9.64 -11.33 0.30
N ALA A 616 -10.62 -12.08 -0.22
CA ALA A 616 -11.26 -13.22 0.45
C ALA A 616 -12.00 -14.09 -0.56
N LEU A 617 -12.37 -15.30 -0.12
CA LEU A 617 -13.31 -16.16 -0.85
C LEU A 617 -14.75 -15.89 -0.42
N CYS A 618 -15.69 -15.99 -1.35
CA CYS A 618 -17.12 -15.89 -1.09
C CYS A 618 -17.78 -17.24 -0.73
N THR A 619 -17.05 -18.34 -0.82
CA THR A 619 -17.49 -19.69 -0.45
C THR A 619 -16.49 -20.38 0.48
N PRO A 620 -16.92 -21.36 1.30
CA PRO A 620 -15.99 -22.17 2.09
C PRO A 620 -14.98 -22.92 1.23
N LEU A 621 -13.84 -23.28 1.83
CA LEU A 621 -12.87 -24.19 1.23
C LEU A 621 -13.48 -25.58 0.98
N PRO A 622 -12.94 -26.36 0.01
CA PRO A 622 -13.32 -27.76 -0.19
C PRO A 622 -13.14 -28.59 1.08
N GLN A 623 -13.92 -29.66 1.21
CA GLN A 623 -13.86 -30.56 2.37
C GLN A 623 -12.63 -31.47 2.35
N ASP A 624 -12.19 -31.88 1.17
CA ASP A 624 -11.03 -32.75 0.95
C ASP A 624 -10.45 -32.54 -0.47
N LEU A 625 -9.33 -33.23 -0.75
CA LEU A 625 -8.66 -33.18 -2.05
C LEU A 625 -9.53 -33.72 -3.19
N SER A 626 -10.38 -34.73 -2.93
CA SER A 626 -11.26 -35.30 -3.95
C SER A 626 -12.33 -34.30 -4.39
N ALA A 627 -12.89 -33.53 -3.46
CA ALA A 627 -13.82 -32.46 -3.75
C ALA A 627 -13.15 -31.37 -4.60
N LEU A 628 -11.94 -30.93 -4.20
CA LEU A 628 -11.17 -29.93 -4.96
C LEU A 628 -10.89 -30.41 -6.39
N GLN A 629 -10.51 -31.67 -6.58
CA GLN A 629 -10.22 -32.24 -7.90
C GLN A 629 -11.43 -32.22 -8.85
N GLY A 630 -12.65 -32.14 -8.32
CA GLY A 630 -13.89 -32.04 -9.10
C GLY A 630 -14.31 -30.60 -9.43
N TYR A 631 -13.57 -29.58 -8.99
CA TYR A 631 -13.96 -28.18 -9.20
C TYR A 631 -13.90 -27.78 -10.67
N THR A 632 -14.80 -26.88 -11.04
CA THR A 632 -14.97 -26.32 -12.38
C THR A 632 -14.89 -24.79 -12.33
N GLU A 633 -15.02 -24.13 -13.48
CA GLU A 633 -15.14 -22.65 -13.53
C GLU A 633 -16.22 -22.13 -12.58
N LYS A 634 -17.36 -22.83 -12.50
CA LYS A 634 -18.49 -22.43 -11.67
C LYS A 634 -18.12 -22.35 -10.19
N ASP A 635 -17.30 -23.27 -9.70
CA ASP A 635 -16.86 -23.28 -8.31
C ASP A 635 -15.89 -22.14 -8.03
N LEU A 636 -15.00 -21.84 -8.98
CA LEU A 636 -14.10 -20.69 -8.91
C LEU A 636 -14.84 -19.35 -8.96
N THR A 637 -15.76 -19.15 -9.91
CA THR A 637 -16.53 -17.90 -10.01
C THR A 637 -17.47 -17.72 -8.82
N ALA A 638 -18.03 -18.80 -8.27
CA ALA A 638 -18.80 -18.76 -7.03
C ALA A 638 -17.96 -18.29 -5.83
N ALA A 639 -16.69 -18.70 -5.75
CA ALA A 639 -15.75 -18.33 -4.71
C ALA A 639 -15.18 -16.90 -4.85
N LEU A 640 -15.37 -16.26 -5.99
CA LEU A 640 -14.97 -14.87 -6.25
C LEU A 640 -16.14 -13.90 -6.03
N PRO A 641 -15.87 -12.59 -5.85
CA PRO A 641 -16.90 -11.55 -5.79
C PRO A 641 -17.51 -11.23 -7.18
N ILE A 642 -17.74 -12.26 -7.98
CA ILE A 642 -18.41 -12.23 -9.28
C ILE A 642 -19.89 -12.55 -9.08
N GLY A 643 -20.75 -11.78 -9.71
CA GLY A 643 -22.21 -11.88 -9.59
C GLY A 643 -22.84 -10.69 -8.86
N THR A 644 -24.17 -10.61 -8.94
CA THR A 644 -24.96 -9.55 -8.28
C THR A 644 -25.61 -10.03 -7.00
N GLU A 645 -25.47 -11.32 -6.67
CA GLU A 645 -25.98 -11.92 -5.46
C GLU A 645 -25.22 -11.44 -4.20
N ASP A 646 -25.94 -11.46 -3.07
CA ASP A 646 -25.45 -11.03 -1.77
C ASP A 646 -24.77 -9.65 -1.80
N MET A 647 -23.60 -9.52 -1.16
CA MET A 647 -22.80 -8.29 -1.14
C MET A 647 -21.57 -8.39 -2.06
N LYS A 648 -21.53 -9.37 -2.98
CA LYS A 648 -20.35 -9.62 -3.83
C LYS A 648 -19.94 -8.41 -4.66
N TRP A 649 -20.91 -7.72 -5.28
CA TRP A 649 -20.62 -6.52 -6.06
C TRP A 649 -20.04 -5.38 -5.22
N LYS A 650 -20.42 -5.28 -3.92
CA LYS A 650 -19.85 -4.29 -2.99
C LYS A 650 -18.42 -4.65 -2.63
N ASP A 651 -18.13 -5.94 -2.44
CA ASP A 651 -16.77 -6.40 -2.17
C ASP A 651 -15.88 -6.20 -3.39
N TRP A 652 -16.38 -6.46 -4.60
CA TRP A 652 -15.67 -6.11 -5.84
C TRP A 652 -15.38 -4.61 -5.89
N LEU A 653 -16.40 -3.77 -5.68
CA LEU A 653 -16.25 -2.31 -5.71
C LEU A 653 -15.18 -1.87 -4.71
N LEU A 654 -15.22 -2.32 -3.47
CA LEU A 654 -14.23 -1.97 -2.45
C LEU A 654 -12.84 -2.53 -2.76
N ALA A 655 -12.74 -3.78 -3.23
CA ALA A 655 -11.48 -4.42 -3.57
C ALA A 655 -10.79 -3.77 -4.77
N ALA A 656 -11.54 -3.27 -5.74
CA ALA A 656 -11.01 -2.57 -6.91
C ALA A 656 -10.79 -1.06 -6.67
N GLN A 657 -11.60 -0.43 -5.82
CA GLN A 657 -11.48 0.99 -5.48
C GLN A 657 -10.31 1.27 -4.54
N LEU A 658 -10.10 0.41 -3.54
CA LEU A 658 -9.02 0.58 -2.56
C LEU A 658 -7.65 0.77 -3.24
N PRO A 659 -7.24 -0.05 -4.22
CA PRO A 659 -6.01 0.15 -4.98
C PRO A 659 -5.96 1.48 -5.74
N GLU A 660 -7.06 1.91 -6.37
CA GLU A 660 -7.14 3.18 -7.09
C GLU A 660 -6.89 4.37 -6.15
N LEU A 661 -7.30 4.26 -4.88
CA LEU A 661 -7.03 5.27 -3.85
C LEU A 661 -5.58 5.27 -3.39
N LEU A 662 -5.01 4.08 -3.18
CA LEU A 662 -3.69 3.94 -2.58
C LEU A 662 -2.57 4.08 -3.61
N SER A 663 -2.82 3.84 -4.90
CA SER A 663 -1.78 3.79 -5.93
C SER A 663 -1.61 5.05 -6.76
N TYR A 664 -2.13 6.22 -6.34
CA TYR A 664 -1.97 7.46 -7.10
C TYR A 664 -0.52 7.74 -7.47
N LYS A 665 -0.28 8.00 -8.75
CA LYS A 665 1.05 8.34 -9.26
C LYS A 665 1.70 9.42 -8.40
N VAL A 666 2.90 9.12 -7.94
CA VAL A 666 3.74 10.04 -7.17
C VAL A 666 3.91 11.36 -7.94
N GLN A 667 3.52 12.46 -7.29
CA GLN A 667 3.66 13.79 -7.88
C GLN A 667 5.15 14.15 -8.02
N GLN A 668 5.48 14.94 -9.04
CA GLN A 668 6.88 15.21 -9.42
C GLN A 668 7.69 15.93 -8.33
N ASP A 669 7.02 16.59 -7.40
CA ASP A 669 7.59 17.33 -6.27
C ASP A 669 7.97 16.44 -5.08
N TYR A 670 7.42 15.23 -4.97
CA TYR A 670 7.62 14.33 -3.82
C TYR A 670 8.34 13.02 -4.15
N ASN A 671 9.33 13.04 -5.05
CA ASN A 671 10.16 11.88 -5.36
C ASN A 671 11.64 12.05 -4.96
N LEU A 672 12.39 10.95 -4.92
CA LEU A 672 13.80 10.92 -4.52
C LEU A 672 14.71 11.82 -5.38
N ILE A 673 14.49 11.84 -6.70
CA ILE A 673 15.29 12.67 -7.62
C ILE A 673 15.08 14.16 -7.33
N THR A 674 13.84 14.58 -7.13
CA THR A 674 13.50 15.97 -6.81
C THR A 674 14.04 16.35 -5.44
N TYR A 675 13.96 15.48 -4.44
CA TYR A 675 14.60 15.69 -3.14
C TYR A 675 16.11 15.94 -3.27
N ALA A 676 16.84 15.07 -3.96
CA ALA A 676 18.29 15.21 -4.14
C ALA A 676 18.64 16.54 -4.85
N LYS A 677 17.87 16.88 -5.89
CA LYS A 677 18.05 18.13 -6.65
C LYS A 677 17.74 19.36 -5.78
N SER A 678 16.68 19.33 -4.98
CA SER A 678 16.32 20.42 -4.07
C SER A 678 17.38 20.62 -3.00
N LEU A 679 17.84 19.53 -2.37
CA LEU A 679 18.89 19.57 -1.35
C LEU A 679 20.20 20.15 -1.89
N TYR A 680 20.58 19.79 -3.12
CA TYR A 680 21.72 20.40 -3.82
C TYR A 680 21.50 21.91 -4.01
N ASN A 681 20.35 22.32 -4.54
CA ASN A 681 20.09 23.71 -4.89
C ASN A 681 20.01 24.63 -3.66
N VAL A 682 19.52 24.13 -2.52
CA VAL A 682 19.50 24.88 -1.25
C VAL A 682 20.90 25.03 -0.67
N ASN A 683 21.80 24.08 -0.91
CA ASN A 683 23.17 24.10 -0.36
C ASN A 683 24.23 24.67 -1.31
N LYS A 684 23.93 24.83 -2.62
CA LYS A 684 24.95 25.20 -3.62
C LYS A 684 25.57 26.58 -3.43
N ASN A 685 24.79 27.53 -2.92
CA ASN A 685 25.16 28.94 -2.81
C ASN A 685 25.20 29.45 -1.36
N ARG A 686 25.15 28.57 -0.35
CA ARG A 686 25.21 28.99 1.06
C ARG A 686 26.53 29.67 1.37
N THR A 687 26.45 30.83 2.01
CA THR A 687 27.58 31.62 2.49
C THR A 687 28.27 30.92 3.67
N ILE A 688 29.48 31.38 4.01
CA ILE A 688 30.21 30.87 5.20
C ILE A 688 29.38 31.06 6.48
N THR A 689 28.65 32.17 6.57
CA THR A 689 27.77 32.49 7.70
C THR A 689 26.59 31.53 7.81
N GLU A 690 26.02 31.08 6.69
CA GLU A 690 24.93 30.10 6.63
C GLU A 690 25.41 28.65 6.80
N ASN A 691 26.71 28.41 6.72
CA ASN A 691 27.38 27.10 6.82
C ASN A 691 27.99 26.86 8.23
N THR A 692 27.48 27.56 9.25
CA THR A 692 28.05 27.50 10.61
C THR A 692 27.63 26.28 11.41
N LYS A 693 26.44 25.73 11.15
CA LYS A 693 25.91 24.58 11.90
C LYS A 693 26.13 23.24 11.20
N PHE A 694 25.86 23.19 9.90
CA PHE A 694 26.01 21.99 9.09
C PHE A 694 27.05 22.23 8.02
N ASN A 695 27.77 21.17 7.67
CA ASN A 695 28.76 21.21 6.60
C ASN A 695 28.03 21.20 5.23
N CYS A 696 27.33 22.29 4.90
CA CYS A 696 26.55 22.48 3.67
C CYS A 696 27.37 22.22 2.41
N LYS A 697 28.70 22.42 2.42
CA LYS A 697 29.57 22.00 1.31
C LYS A 697 29.55 20.48 1.10
N THR A 698 29.59 19.72 2.20
CA THR A 698 29.49 18.26 2.18
C THR A 698 28.08 17.82 1.82
N ILE A 699 27.04 18.44 2.39
CA ILE A 699 25.64 18.14 2.04
C ILE A 699 25.36 18.41 0.56
N LYS A 700 25.84 19.53 0.02
CA LYS A 700 25.77 19.84 -1.42
C LYS A 700 26.40 18.71 -2.25
N LYS A 701 27.60 18.26 -1.87
CA LYS A 701 28.29 17.19 -2.59
C LYS A 701 27.49 15.88 -2.47
N ALA A 702 27.07 15.50 -1.28
CA ALA A 702 26.26 14.32 -1.02
C ALA A 702 24.98 14.32 -1.88
N ALA A 703 24.30 15.46 -1.97
CA ALA A 703 23.10 15.63 -2.79
C ALA A 703 23.38 15.51 -4.31
N ALA A 704 24.50 16.06 -4.79
CA ALA A 704 24.90 15.94 -6.20
C ALA A 704 25.26 14.49 -6.56
N ASP A 705 26.00 13.80 -5.68
CA ASP A 705 26.38 12.41 -5.84
C ASP A 705 25.14 11.51 -5.77
N PHE A 706 24.24 11.76 -4.80
CA PHE A 706 22.96 11.05 -4.67
C PHE A 706 22.09 11.20 -5.92
N TYR A 707 21.91 12.42 -6.43
CA TYR A 707 21.18 12.66 -7.68
C TYR A 707 21.80 11.89 -8.87
N SER A 708 23.13 11.91 -8.99
CA SER A 708 23.84 11.23 -10.09
C SER A 708 23.73 9.72 -9.99
N HIS A 709 23.83 9.16 -8.79
CA HIS A 709 23.65 7.74 -8.54
C HIS A 709 22.21 7.29 -8.80
N LEU A 710 21.20 8.06 -8.37
CA LEU A 710 19.79 7.78 -8.68
C LEU A 710 19.56 7.78 -10.20
N LYS A 711 20.09 8.77 -10.93
CA LYS A 711 19.99 8.78 -12.40
C LYS A 711 20.63 7.56 -13.07
N SER A 712 21.75 7.10 -12.53
CA SER A 712 22.42 5.90 -13.02
C SER A 712 21.60 4.64 -12.68
N ALA A 713 21.01 4.58 -11.49
CA ALA A 713 20.17 3.48 -11.06
C ALA A 713 18.93 3.33 -11.95
N GLY A 714 18.27 4.42 -12.35
CA GLY A 714 17.13 4.35 -13.28
C GLY A 714 17.49 3.66 -14.60
N VAL A 715 18.68 3.93 -15.15
CA VAL A 715 19.20 3.25 -16.35
C VAL A 715 19.42 1.75 -16.07
N GLU A 716 19.98 1.39 -14.91
CA GLU A 716 20.16 -0.02 -14.54
C GLU A 716 18.84 -0.75 -14.32
N PHE A 717 17.83 -0.13 -13.72
CA PHE A 717 16.51 -0.73 -13.55
C PHE A 717 15.84 -1.01 -14.90
N GLU A 718 15.99 -0.11 -15.87
CA GLU A 718 15.56 -0.39 -17.25
C GLU A 718 16.33 -1.57 -17.87
N ASN A 719 17.64 -1.68 -17.61
CA ASN A 719 18.44 -2.80 -18.10
C ASN A 719 18.02 -4.12 -17.47
N TYR A 720 17.76 -4.14 -16.16
CA TYR A 720 17.25 -5.30 -15.45
C TYR A 720 15.90 -5.72 -16.02
N SER A 721 14.96 -4.79 -16.18
CA SER A 721 13.65 -5.03 -16.79
C SER A 721 13.79 -5.63 -18.20
N LYS A 722 14.63 -5.04 -19.07
CA LYS A 722 14.92 -5.57 -20.42
C LYS A 722 15.62 -6.93 -20.43
N GLY A 723 16.36 -7.26 -19.37
CA GLY A 723 17.09 -8.51 -19.20
C GLY A 723 16.24 -9.67 -18.65
N GLN A 724 15.02 -9.41 -18.20
CA GLN A 724 14.09 -10.44 -17.74
C GLN A 724 13.74 -11.41 -18.88
N THR A 725 13.29 -12.61 -18.51
CA THR A 725 12.81 -13.59 -19.50
C THR A 725 11.65 -13.04 -20.30
N ALA A 726 11.57 -13.43 -21.58
CA ALA A 726 10.50 -12.98 -22.47
C ALA A 726 9.12 -13.27 -21.85
N GLY A 727 8.24 -12.28 -21.90
CA GLY A 727 6.91 -12.36 -21.35
C GLY A 727 6.79 -11.95 -19.88
N THR A 728 7.87 -11.70 -19.15
CA THR A 728 7.80 -11.16 -17.78
C THR A 728 7.24 -9.72 -17.78
N VAL A 729 6.35 -9.40 -16.83
CA VAL A 729 5.86 -8.02 -16.60
C VAL A 729 7.00 -7.11 -16.14
N GLU A 730 7.12 -5.94 -16.79
CA GLU A 730 8.10 -4.90 -16.43
C GLU A 730 7.90 -4.39 -14.98
N TYR A 731 8.98 -3.92 -14.34
CA TYR A 731 8.95 -3.42 -12.97
C TYR A 731 9.40 -1.95 -12.87
N PRO A 732 8.63 -0.97 -13.39
CA PRO A 732 9.03 0.44 -13.37
C PRO A 732 8.76 1.14 -12.04
N VAL A 733 8.14 0.46 -11.06
CA VAL A 733 7.65 1.10 -9.83
C VAL A 733 8.75 1.82 -9.03
N LEU A 734 9.97 1.27 -9.05
CA LEU A 734 11.14 1.81 -8.36
C LEU A 734 11.99 2.77 -9.20
N GLN A 735 11.51 3.19 -10.37
CA GLN A 735 12.20 4.24 -11.12
C GLN A 735 12.35 5.49 -10.22
N PRO A 736 13.55 6.10 -10.13
CA PRO A 736 13.77 7.17 -9.15
C PRO A 736 12.91 8.43 -9.35
N GLU A 737 12.40 8.66 -10.56
CA GLU A 737 11.42 9.72 -10.86
C GLU A 737 10.02 9.45 -10.31
N THR A 738 9.70 8.20 -9.97
CA THR A 738 8.40 7.77 -9.45
C THR A 738 8.49 7.18 -8.05
N THR A 739 9.70 7.00 -7.51
CA THR A 739 9.89 6.55 -6.12
C THR A 739 9.61 7.70 -5.17
N ALA A 740 8.55 7.57 -4.37
CA ALA A 740 8.11 8.58 -3.41
C ALA A 740 9.21 8.86 -2.38
N ILE A 741 9.30 10.11 -1.91
CA ILE A 741 10.27 10.51 -0.87
C ILE A 741 9.84 10.09 0.54
N SER A 742 8.54 9.85 0.73
CA SER A 742 7.84 9.58 1.99
C SER A 742 6.63 8.68 1.71
N ILE A 743 5.93 8.26 2.76
CA ILE A 743 4.60 7.67 2.67
C ILE A 743 3.60 8.80 2.40
N LEU A 744 3.10 8.88 1.15
CA LEU A 744 2.30 10.01 0.66
C LEU A 744 0.80 9.73 0.58
N ILE A 745 0.39 8.48 0.77
CA ILE A 745 -0.99 8.01 0.74
C ILE A 745 -1.16 6.79 1.64
#